data_AF-A0A9D8MSY9-F1
#
_entry.id   AF-A0A9D8MSY9-F1
#
_cell.length_a   1.000
_cell.length_b   1.000
_cell.length_c   1.000
_cell.angle_alpha   90.00
_cell.angle_beta   90.00
_cell.angle_gamma   90.00
#
_symmetry.space_group_name_H-M   'P 1'
#
loop_
_entity.id
_entity.type
_entity.pdbx_description
1 polymer ?
#
loop_
_entity_poly.entity_id
_entity_poly.type
_entity_poly.pdbx_seq_one_letter_code
_entity_poly.pdbx_strand_id
1 'polypeptide(L)'
;LYTSLMLLMMGALMGNAVMAENYGLKVAGIEVTDANKSNITGTGISGSVSYDPEHKRLELKNATITTSGNSDGIYNYGVEGLFISFEGDVNISTSSTNTNTAGIYCNKTTILGDDGNFTPTTVKVSNTGNGSAIKSNLYAYIEIYAVKLTATASNNNAIAAGYPAELAVHAATLTATASNTGYRAISGFTKGLTLTYEDCPIEVFENPEHSFDTSMGSVVRNGSPVASTTLLPAITIGNEPLTYFTPLLNRTSTGASAISGKATCNWDATAPRLILNEFSMTGAGIIVRIPNLKIEVNGECSVTSYNNAMNIYADTYFVGLGTLKLTSTNYAAISAYNNCEVTLGIKLLEAKGKTYGFYGESKGTLWVTRPQNSDINYKFAGEENGDLYTGTLKLTGMDVLTANHYWHPRDGYVFYGNDRAKSSAIDNNCTWFANADRINYYPLYVGGVHVRQNCREYIVGPNITSGTASFDGGTRTLSLSNVTITGQGSDETPENNGIYSLYADMIISTSGTNNITTKAAGLNLRVNATITGSHLNITSEEGAAIAAGAGADVTMELSSGTPSCFKGKTYGYDGMNGHSSLVINKTSSGGGALYKFAGEEGNIVNIDTLQLGSGVKLHSRWTWYNGDKLAVYTMENVAKANDLDYGTWIRGDVTWAEYPVNICGEQLYGAVINGVYRGNIYGFYNKYTTYNKNTSNISYDPASGTLTLSDVSIDYPGSDAISANDNANVTIKVSGKNNVKASGFYGIRVKDYANMTFEGDGSLNVEGAGLGLGTWGRNSTTTIQDDVELTARGAMYGIGSQNFKEYNGDLIIGGNSVVNASSISHVKSLTLNDGHVIVEPKGAKIETDNGGDEVRIGEALAYNVVIKKAPRGDVNLDSMVDIADAVTVLNAMAGEQVLGNADVNGDGTIDIADFVTVLNIMAGEEI
;
A
#
# COMPACT_ATOMS: atom_id res chain seq x y z
N LEU A 1 -8.57 27.03 -59.75
CA LEU A 1 -8.86 25.80 -58.96
C LEU A 1 -8.70 24.50 -59.77
N TYR A 2 -9.15 24.43 -61.03
CA TYR A 2 -9.07 23.19 -61.82
C TYR A 2 -7.65 22.75 -62.24
N THR A 3 -6.72 23.68 -62.46
CA THR A 3 -5.32 23.37 -62.81
C THR A 3 -4.49 22.90 -61.61
N SER A 4 -4.78 23.38 -60.40
CA SER A 4 -4.12 22.95 -59.17
C SER A 4 -4.62 21.59 -58.67
N LEU A 5 -5.88 21.22 -58.97
CA LEU A 5 -6.43 19.91 -58.61
C LEU A 5 -5.92 18.78 -59.56
N MET A 6 -5.71 19.09 -60.85
CA MET A 6 -5.06 18.15 -61.78
C MET A 6 -3.59 17.88 -61.44
N LEU A 7 -2.85 18.88 -60.95
CA LEU A 7 -1.45 18.71 -60.56
C LEU A 7 -1.30 17.90 -59.25
N LEU A 8 -2.27 18.03 -58.32
CA LEU A 8 -2.32 17.20 -57.11
C LEU A 8 -2.72 15.74 -57.40
N MET A 9 -3.61 15.51 -58.38
CA MET A 9 -4.00 14.16 -58.80
C MET A 9 -2.92 13.45 -59.64
N MET A 10 -2.15 14.18 -60.46
CA MET A 10 -0.99 13.61 -61.17
C MET A 10 0.22 13.36 -60.26
N GLY A 11 0.37 14.10 -59.15
CA GLY A 11 1.36 13.81 -58.12
C GLY A 11 1.05 12.56 -57.29
N ALA A 12 -0.24 12.26 -57.08
CA ALA A 12 -0.69 11.05 -56.38
C ALA A 12 -0.68 9.78 -57.26
N LEU A 13 -0.60 9.92 -58.59
CA LEU A 13 -0.44 8.78 -59.52
C LEU A 13 1.02 8.43 -59.84
N MET A 14 1.99 9.21 -59.35
CA MET A 14 3.40 8.80 -59.31
C MET A 14 3.75 8.32 -57.90
N GLY A 15 2.97 7.36 -57.39
CA GLY A 15 3.52 6.43 -56.43
C GLY A 15 4.66 5.73 -57.14
N ASN A 16 5.90 6.03 -56.74
CA ASN A 16 7.03 5.17 -57.04
C ASN A 16 6.53 3.75 -56.76
N ALA A 17 6.51 2.90 -57.79
CA ALA A 17 6.46 1.47 -57.57
C ALA A 17 7.69 1.16 -56.73
N VAL A 18 7.54 1.18 -55.41
CA VAL A 18 8.47 0.56 -54.49
C VAL A 18 8.40 -0.89 -54.91
N MET A 19 9.41 -1.34 -55.66
CA MET A 19 9.59 -2.74 -55.98
C MET A 19 9.52 -3.48 -54.65
N ALA A 20 8.45 -4.23 -54.42
CA ALA A 20 8.36 -5.03 -53.20
C ALA A 20 9.55 -5.98 -53.22
N GLU A 21 10.36 -6.00 -52.15
CA GLU A 21 11.51 -6.88 -52.10
C GLU A 21 10.98 -8.33 -52.09
N ASN A 22 11.37 -9.12 -53.09
CA ASN A 22 11.03 -10.54 -53.16
C ASN A 22 12.03 -11.29 -52.28
N TYR A 23 11.55 -12.08 -51.33
CA TYR A 23 12.44 -12.74 -50.37
C TYR A 23 13.03 -14.06 -50.86
N GLY A 24 12.71 -14.52 -52.07
CA GLY A 24 13.18 -15.83 -52.52
C GLY A 24 12.34 -16.99 -52.00
N LEU A 25 11.08 -16.74 -51.64
CA LEU A 25 10.17 -17.71 -51.02
C LEU A 25 8.79 -17.64 -51.66
N LYS A 26 8.18 -18.80 -51.94
CA LYS A 26 6.77 -18.91 -52.33
C LYS A 26 5.99 -19.83 -51.41
N VAL A 27 4.73 -19.46 -51.14
CA VAL A 27 3.75 -20.31 -50.44
C VAL A 27 2.51 -20.43 -51.31
N ALA A 28 2.10 -21.66 -51.62
CA ALA A 28 1.01 -21.96 -52.56
C ALA A 28 1.15 -21.27 -53.93
N GLY A 29 2.39 -21.08 -54.40
CA GLY A 29 2.71 -20.33 -55.62
C GLY A 29 2.69 -18.79 -55.49
N ILE A 30 2.33 -18.26 -54.33
CA ILE A 30 2.30 -16.83 -54.03
C ILE A 30 3.70 -16.37 -53.61
N GLU A 31 4.22 -15.33 -54.26
CA GLU A 31 5.50 -14.71 -53.93
C GLU A 31 5.43 -14.01 -52.57
N VAL A 32 6.38 -14.31 -51.68
CA VAL A 32 6.50 -13.62 -50.39
C VAL A 32 7.31 -12.34 -50.58
N THR A 33 6.70 -11.22 -50.23
CA THR A 33 7.23 -9.87 -50.43
C THR A 33 6.98 -9.01 -49.19
N ASP A 34 7.58 -7.82 -49.13
CA ASP A 34 7.26 -6.83 -48.08
C ASP A 34 5.76 -6.59 -47.89
N ALA A 35 4.98 -6.67 -48.97
CA ALA A 35 3.56 -6.36 -48.95
C ALA A 35 2.70 -7.42 -48.24
N ASN A 36 3.15 -8.68 -48.18
CA ASN A 36 2.37 -9.78 -47.63
C ASN A 36 3.09 -10.59 -46.54
N LYS A 37 4.34 -10.27 -46.20
CA LYS A 37 5.13 -11.01 -45.21
C LYS A 37 4.44 -11.18 -43.85
N SER A 38 3.69 -10.19 -43.38
CA SER A 38 2.98 -10.29 -42.09
C SER A 38 1.73 -11.17 -42.14
N ASN A 39 1.21 -11.47 -43.34
CA ASN A 39 0.02 -12.31 -43.53
C ASN A 39 -0.07 -12.84 -44.97
N ILE A 40 0.54 -14.00 -45.21
CA ILE A 40 0.56 -14.65 -46.52
C ILE A 40 -0.76 -15.39 -46.71
N THR A 41 -1.61 -14.87 -47.59
CA THR A 41 -2.95 -15.40 -47.83
C THR A 41 -3.19 -15.63 -49.31
N GLY A 42 -4.09 -16.57 -49.62
CA GLY A 42 -4.56 -16.80 -50.98
C GLY A 42 -5.27 -18.14 -51.14
N THR A 43 -5.58 -18.49 -52.40
CA THR A 43 -6.32 -19.73 -52.68
C THR A 43 -5.50 -20.93 -52.23
N GLY A 44 -6.12 -21.81 -51.44
CA GLY A 44 -5.48 -23.00 -50.91
C GLY A 44 -4.70 -22.80 -49.61
N ILE A 45 -4.64 -21.58 -49.07
CA ILE A 45 -4.04 -21.28 -47.76
C ILE A 45 -5.15 -20.99 -46.74
N SER A 46 -5.15 -21.70 -45.61
CA SER A 46 -5.95 -21.39 -44.42
C SER A 46 -5.10 -21.49 -43.15
N GLY A 47 -5.60 -20.95 -42.04
CA GLY A 47 -4.81 -20.76 -40.81
C GLY A 47 -3.96 -19.49 -40.90
N SER A 48 -2.95 -19.37 -40.05
CA SER A 48 -2.03 -18.21 -40.04
C SER A 48 -0.70 -18.58 -40.67
N VAL A 49 -0.26 -17.78 -41.66
CA VAL A 49 1.02 -17.93 -42.35
C VAL A 49 1.71 -16.57 -42.43
N SER A 50 2.89 -16.45 -41.85
CA SER A 50 3.68 -15.21 -41.81
C SER A 50 5.15 -15.48 -42.01
N TYR A 51 5.89 -14.50 -42.53
CA TYR A 51 7.33 -14.55 -42.76
C TYR A 51 8.02 -13.36 -42.10
N ASP A 52 9.00 -13.67 -41.26
CA ASP A 52 9.93 -12.73 -40.67
C ASP A 52 11.25 -12.76 -41.45
N PRO A 53 11.54 -11.70 -42.25
CA PRO A 53 12.78 -11.64 -43.02
C PRO A 53 14.03 -11.40 -42.16
N GLU A 54 13.91 -10.79 -40.98
CA GLU A 54 15.04 -10.51 -40.08
C GLU A 54 15.59 -11.82 -39.50
N HIS A 55 14.69 -12.70 -39.08
CA HIS A 55 15.02 -14.01 -38.51
C HIS A 55 14.96 -15.15 -39.53
N LYS A 56 14.69 -14.86 -40.81
CA LYS A 56 14.51 -15.84 -41.90
C LYS A 56 13.54 -16.96 -41.52
N ARG A 57 12.39 -16.57 -40.97
CA ARG A 57 11.46 -17.49 -40.30
C ARG A 57 10.10 -17.45 -40.94
N LEU A 58 9.62 -18.58 -41.46
CA LEU A 58 8.25 -18.76 -41.96
C LEU A 58 7.44 -19.48 -40.87
N GLU A 59 6.39 -18.85 -40.36
CA GLU A 59 5.54 -19.37 -39.30
C GLU A 59 4.23 -19.92 -39.86
N LEU A 60 3.89 -21.14 -39.46
CA LEU A 60 2.68 -21.87 -39.86
C LEU A 60 1.91 -22.29 -38.62
N LYS A 61 0.80 -21.60 -38.33
CA LYS A 61 -0.05 -21.86 -37.15
C LYS A 61 -1.42 -22.37 -37.55
N ASN A 62 -1.72 -23.62 -37.19
CA ASN A 62 -2.92 -24.36 -37.61
C ASN A 62 -3.17 -24.22 -39.13
N ALA A 63 -2.08 -24.23 -39.90
CA ALA A 63 -2.10 -23.87 -41.31
C ALA A 63 -2.41 -25.06 -42.20
N THR A 64 -3.25 -24.85 -43.22
CA THR A 64 -3.43 -25.80 -44.31
C THR A 64 -3.05 -25.14 -45.63
N ILE A 65 -2.12 -25.75 -46.35
CA ILE A 65 -1.63 -25.30 -47.66
C ILE A 65 -1.93 -26.39 -48.67
N THR A 66 -2.73 -26.05 -49.67
CA THR A 66 -3.15 -26.97 -50.73
C THR A 66 -2.84 -26.39 -52.10
N THR A 67 -2.17 -27.16 -52.95
CA THR A 67 -1.90 -26.77 -54.35
C THR A 67 -2.25 -27.88 -55.33
N SER A 68 -2.65 -27.48 -56.53
CA SER A 68 -2.87 -28.37 -57.68
C SER A 68 -2.11 -27.83 -58.89
N GLY A 69 -1.59 -28.71 -59.75
CA GLY A 69 -0.84 -28.31 -60.95
C GLY A 69 0.67 -28.20 -60.71
N ASN A 70 1.37 -27.30 -61.42
CA ASN A 70 2.84 -27.19 -61.37
C ASN A 70 3.33 -26.24 -60.26
N SER A 71 2.78 -26.33 -59.07
CA SER A 71 3.12 -25.44 -57.95
C SER A 71 3.42 -26.21 -56.68
N ASP A 72 4.54 -25.88 -56.04
CA ASP A 72 4.91 -26.39 -54.73
C ASP A 72 4.03 -25.81 -53.62
N GLY A 73 3.90 -26.54 -52.51
CA GLY A 73 3.23 -26.03 -51.32
C GLY A 73 4.05 -24.89 -50.69
N ILE A 74 5.33 -25.14 -50.44
CA ILE A 74 6.32 -24.16 -50.04
C ILE A 74 7.56 -24.32 -50.92
N TYR A 75 8.04 -23.23 -51.52
CA TYR A 75 9.24 -23.23 -52.35
C TYR A 75 10.24 -22.21 -51.84
N ASN A 76 11.29 -22.70 -51.18
CA ASN A 76 12.43 -21.90 -50.76
C ASN A 76 13.49 -21.90 -51.88
N TYR A 77 13.50 -20.83 -52.67
CA TYR A 77 14.40 -20.71 -53.82
C TYR A 77 15.56 -19.74 -53.60
N GLY A 78 15.52 -18.94 -52.53
CA GLY A 78 16.52 -17.89 -52.26
C GLY A 78 16.94 -17.68 -50.80
N VAL A 79 16.24 -18.25 -49.81
CA VAL A 79 16.53 -18.01 -48.39
C VAL A 79 17.46 -19.09 -47.81
N GLU A 80 18.75 -18.76 -47.65
CA GLU A 80 19.73 -19.64 -47.00
C GLU A 80 19.51 -19.68 -45.48
N GLY A 81 19.29 -20.89 -44.95
CA GLY A 81 19.00 -21.11 -43.53
C GLY A 81 17.57 -20.75 -43.16
N LEU A 82 16.60 -20.94 -44.06
CA LEU A 82 15.18 -20.67 -43.78
C LEU A 82 14.70 -21.58 -42.67
N PHE A 83 14.12 -21.00 -41.62
CA PHE A 83 13.46 -21.73 -40.55
C PHE A 83 11.95 -21.77 -40.80
N ILE A 84 11.37 -22.94 -41.05
CA ILE A 84 9.92 -23.12 -41.13
C ILE A 84 9.43 -23.60 -39.77
N SER A 85 8.77 -22.70 -39.04
CA SER A 85 8.20 -22.94 -37.73
C SER A 85 6.77 -23.46 -37.83
N PHE A 86 6.47 -24.52 -37.09
CA PHE A 86 5.13 -25.10 -37.02
C PHE A 86 4.52 -24.94 -35.61
N GLU A 87 3.24 -24.55 -35.56
CA GLU A 87 2.43 -24.51 -34.34
C GLU A 87 1.05 -25.12 -34.60
N GLY A 88 0.62 -26.10 -33.80
CA GLY A 88 -0.67 -26.78 -33.96
C GLY A 88 -0.71 -27.75 -35.15
N ASP A 89 -1.89 -28.03 -35.70
CA ASP A 89 -2.02 -29.00 -36.81
C ASP A 89 -1.69 -28.34 -38.15
N VAL A 90 -0.54 -28.72 -38.75
CA VAL A 90 -0.10 -28.18 -40.04
C VAL A 90 -0.20 -29.24 -41.14
N ASN A 91 -0.90 -28.89 -42.22
CA ASN A 91 -1.14 -29.78 -43.36
C ASN A 91 -0.71 -29.12 -44.67
N ILE A 92 0.29 -29.67 -45.33
CA ILE A 92 0.75 -29.24 -46.65
C ILE A 92 0.46 -30.37 -47.63
N SER A 93 -0.42 -30.13 -48.60
CA SER A 93 -0.81 -31.14 -49.59
C SER A 93 -0.73 -30.61 -51.00
N THR A 94 -0.10 -31.37 -51.88
CA THR A 94 0.12 -30.99 -53.26
C THR A 94 -0.35 -32.12 -54.19
N SER A 95 -0.87 -31.76 -55.36
CA SER A 95 -1.27 -32.73 -56.38
C SER A 95 -0.80 -32.24 -57.75
N SER A 96 0.39 -32.71 -58.15
CA SER A 96 1.03 -32.30 -59.39
C SER A 96 1.33 -33.50 -60.28
N THR A 97 1.15 -33.37 -61.59
CA THR A 97 1.64 -34.35 -62.55
C THR A 97 3.14 -34.21 -62.83
N ASN A 98 3.79 -33.18 -62.30
CA ASN A 98 5.21 -32.89 -62.50
C ASN A 98 6.07 -33.45 -61.36
N THR A 99 7.05 -34.29 -61.73
CA THR A 99 8.01 -34.94 -60.81
C THR A 99 8.96 -33.96 -60.11
N ASN A 100 9.01 -32.71 -60.56
CA ASN A 100 9.83 -31.67 -59.96
C ASN A 100 9.13 -30.82 -58.91
N THR A 101 7.87 -31.12 -58.59
CA THR A 101 7.17 -30.44 -57.50
C THR A 101 7.33 -31.17 -56.17
N ALA A 102 7.15 -30.43 -55.08
CA ALA A 102 7.02 -31.01 -53.76
C ALA A 102 6.03 -30.26 -52.87
N GLY A 103 5.62 -30.91 -51.77
CA GLY A 103 4.96 -30.21 -50.67
C GLY A 103 5.86 -29.11 -50.11
N ILE A 104 7.12 -29.45 -49.86
CA ILE A 104 8.18 -28.50 -49.52
C ILE A 104 9.36 -28.73 -50.47
N TYR A 105 9.74 -27.71 -51.24
CA TYR A 105 10.89 -27.74 -52.12
C TYR A 105 11.95 -26.71 -51.67
N CYS A 106 13.13 -27.21 -51.31
CA CYS A 106 14.26 -26.45 -50.81
C CYS A 106 15.40 -26.41 -51.86
N ASN A 107 15.66 -25.25 -52.48
CA ASN A 107 16.93 -25.01 -53.22
C ASN A 107 18.04 -24.46 -52.32
N LYS A 108 17.70 -24.11 -51.09
CA LYS A 108 18.58 -23.55 -50.06
C LYS A 108 18.43 -24.35 -48.78
N THR A 109 19.44 -24.31 -47.91
CA THR A 109 19.37 -25.00 -46.61
C THR A 109 18.11 -24.55 -45.88
N THR A 110 17.30 -25.53 -45.46
CA THR A 110 15.99 -25.28 -44.87
C THR A 110 15.83 -26.15 -43.62
N ILE A 111 15.43 -25.50 -42.55
CA ILE A 111 15.24 -26.07 -41.22
C ILE A 111 13.73 -26.19 -41.01
N LEU A 112 13.27 -27.38 -40.66
CA LEU A 112 11.88 -27.70 -40.39
C LEU A 112 11.75 -27.98 -38.90
N GLY A 113 11.09 -27.12 -38.13
CA GLY A 113 11.00 -27.36 -36.70
C GLY A 113 9.91 -26.58 -36.00
N ASP A 114 9.75 -26.79 -34.70
CA ASP A 114 8.90 -25.94 -33.87
C ASP A 114 9.68 -24.70 -33.40
N ASP A 115 9.04 -23.80 -32.68
CA ASP A 115 9.65 -22.58 -32.15
C ASP A 115 10.58 -22.80 -30.95
N GLY A 116 10.94 -24.05 -30.62
CA GLY A 116 11.67 -24.38 -29.41
C GLY A 116 10.79 -24.46 -28.15
N ASN A 117 9.47 -24.27 -28.26
CA ASN A 117 8.53 -24.52 -27.17
C ASN A 117 8.11 -26.00 -27.06
N PHE A 118 8.63 -26.90 -27.90
CA PHE A 118 8.40 -28.36 -27.84
C PHE A 118 6.92 -28.78 -27.74
N THR A 119 6.01 -27.95 -28.27
CA THR A 119 4.59 -28.30 -28.31
C THR A 119 4.40 -29.42 -29.36
N PRO A 120 3.70 -30.52 -29.04
CA PRO A 120 3.57 -31.65 -29.96
C PRO A 120 2.82 -31.23 -31.22
N THR A 121 3.59 -30.83 -32.23
CA THR A 121 3.08 -30.30 -33.49
C THR A 121 3.11 -31.43 -34.51
N THR A 122 1.92 -31.79 -35.01
CA THR A 122 1.79 -32.78 -36.09
C THR A 122 1.86 -32.06 -37.42
N VAL A 123 2.91 -32.37 -38.19
CA VAL A 123 3.13 -31.82 -39.53
C VAL A 123 2.92 -32.92 -40.55
N LYS A 124 1.99 -32.72 -41.47
CA LYS A 124 1.75 -33.63 -42.59
C LYS A 124 2.12 -32.93 -43.88
N VAL A 125 3.11 -33.47 -44.59
CA VAL A 125 3.51 -33.02 -45.91
C VAL A 125 3.22 -34.15 -46.89
N SER A 126 2.41 -33.86 -47.90
CA SER A 126 1.99 -34.87 -48.86
C SER A 126 2.05 -34.39 -50.30
N ASN A 127 2.38 -35.31 -51.20
CA ASN A 127 2.16 -35.17 -52.63
C ASN A 127 1.39 -36.38 -53.17
N THR A 128 0.16 -36.12 -53.62
CA THR A 128 -0.75 -37.14 -54.15
C THR A 128 -0.54 -37.43 -55.64
N GLY A 129 0.30 -36.63 -56.32
CA GLY A 129 0.64 -36.79 -57.71
C GLY A 129 1.99 -37.47 -57.92
N ASN A 130 2.82 -36.90 -58.79
CA ASN A 130 4.11 -37.41 -59.24
C ASN A 130 5.31 -36.76 -58.53
N GLY A 131 5.09 -35.77 -57.65
CA GLY A 131 6.16 -35.10 -56.91
C GLY A 131 6.49 -35.79 -55.58
N SER A 132 7.56 -35.33 -54.93
CA SER A 132 7.93 -35.78 -53.57
C SER A 132 7.14 -35.02 -52.51
N ALA A 133 7.07 -35.53 -51.28
CA ALA A 133 6.51 -34.73 -50.19
C ALA A 133 7.48 -33.61 -49.83
N ILE A 134 8.76 -33.96 -49.65
CA ILE A 134 9.83 -33.01 -49.37
C ILE A 134 10.97 -33.25 -50.35
N LYS A 135 11.49 -32.17 -50.93
CA LYS A 135 12.58 -32.23 -51.90
C LYS A 135 13.65 -31.19 -51.60
N SER A 136 14.91 -31.58 -51.63
CA SER A 136 16.03 -30.64 -51.71
C SER A 136 16.73 -30.69 -53.07
N ASN A 137 17.33 -29.57 -53.46
CA ASN A 137 18.19 -29.47 -54.63
C ASN A 137 19.66 -29.74 -54.28
N LEU A 138 20.52 -29.75 -55.30
CA LEU A 138 21.96 -29.96 -55.17
C LEU A 138 22.59 -29.06 -54.09
N TYR A 139 23.27 -29.66 -53.10
CA TYR A 139 23.89 -29.00 -51.94
C TYR A 139 22.95 -28.32 -50.93
N ALA A 140 21.62 -28.43 -51.07
CA ALA A 140 20.69 -27.92 -50.07
C ALA A 140 20.46 -28.96 -48.95
N TYR A 141 20.80 -28.60 -47.72
CA TYR A 141 20.57 -29.46 -46.56
C TYR A 141 19.15 -29.30 -46.03
N ILE A 142 18.58 -30.40 -45.55
CA ILE A 142 17.33 -30.41 -44.83
C ILE A 142 17.63 -30.84 -43.40
N GLU A 143 17.21 -30.02 -42.46
CA GLU A 143 17.32 -30.31 -41.03
C GLU A 143 15.92 -30.34 -40.44
N ILE A 144 15.61 -31.36 -39.65
CA ILE A 144 14.29 -31.56 -39.05
C ILE A 144 14.46 -31.56 -37.53
N TYR A 145 13.84 -30.61 -36.85
CA TYR A 145 13.97 -30.38 -35.41
C TYR A 145 12.64 -30.55 -34.68
N ALA A 146 12.61 -31.30 -33.58
CA ALA A 146 11.56 -31.26 -32.56
C ALA A 146 10.10 -31.48 -33.02
N VAL A 147 9.85 -31.99 -34.24
CA VAL A 147 8.50 -32.14 -34.80
C VAL A 147 8.10 -33.59 -35.06
N LYS A 148 6.79 -33.85 -35.12
CA LYS A 148 6.24 -35.09 -35.68
C LYS A 148 5.88 -34.87 -37.14
N LEU A 149 6.79 -35.22 -38.03
CA LEU A 149 6.67 -35.02 -39.47
C LEU A 149 6.30 -36.31 -40.19
N THR A 150 5.16 -36.30 -40.88
CA THR A 150 4.77 -37.35 -41.84
C THR A 150 4.94 -36.82 -43.25
N ALA A 151 5.87 -37.41 -44.00
CA ALA A 151 6.12 -37.12 -45.41
C ALA A 151 5.58 -38.27 -46.27
N THR A 152 4.58 -38.01 -47.12
CA THR A 152 3.97 -39.05 -47.98
C THR A 152 3.94 -38.65 -49.44
N ALA A 153 4.52 -39.47 -50.31
CA ALA A 153 4.44 -39.28 -51.77
C ALA A 153 3.78 -40.49 -52.44
N SER A 154 2.86 -40.24 -53.38
CA SER A 154 2.14 -41.33 -54.07
C SER A 154 2.98 -41.99 -55.16
N ASN A 155 3.48 -41.20 -56.12
CA ASN A 155 4.23 -41.70 -57.28
C ASN A 155 5.67 -41.16 -57.35
N ASN A 156 6.30 -40.96 -56.19
CA ASN A 156 7.70 -40.54 -56.09
C ASN A 156 8.29 -40.96 -54.74
N ASN A 157 9.58 -40.69 -54.53
CA ASN A 157 10.22 -40.81 -53.23
C ASN A 157 9.59 -39.81 -52.24
N ALA A 158 9.39 -40.23 -50.99
CA ALA A 158 8.73 -39.39 -50.00
C ALA A 158 9.59 -38.17 -49.65
N ILE A 159 10.87 -38.40 -49.34
CA ILE A 159 11.88 -37.36 -49.13
C ILE A 159 13.01 -37.60 -50.12
N ALA A 160 13.27 -36.62 -50.97
CA ALA A 160 14.24 -36.72 -52.05
C ALA A 160 15.26 -35.58 -52.01
N ALA A 161 16.49 -35.83 -52.43
CA ALA A 161 17.50 -34.80 -52.59
C ALA A 161 18.24 -34.86 -53.93
N GLY A 162 18.76 -33.71 -54.36
CA GLY A 162 19.77 -33.59 -55.42
C GLY A 162 21.16 -33.98 -54.90
N TYR A 163 21.81 -34.93 -55.55
CA TYR A 163 23.12 -35.47 -55.14
C TYR A 163 24.26 -34.46 -55.34
N PRO A 164 25.08 -34.10 -54.32
CA PRO A 164 25.07 -34.58 -52.93
C PRO A 164 24.32 -33.64 -51.97
N ALA A 165 23.59 -34.22 -51.02
CA ALA A 165 22.93 -33.53 -49.93
C ALA A 165 22.99 -34.36 -48.64
N GLU A 166 22.71 -33.72 -47.51
CA GLU A 166 22.62 -34.30 -46.17
C GLU A 166 21.21 -34.09 -45.63
N LEU A 167 20.69 -35.13 -44.96
CA LEU A 167 19.48 -35.06 -44.17
C LEU A 167 19.89 -35.12 -42.70
N ALA A 168 19.47 -34.16 -41.91
CA ALA A 168 19.69 -34.19 -40.48
C ALA A 168 18.35 -34.25 -39.76
N VAL A 169 18.23 -35.14 -38.78
CA VAL A 169 17.03 -35.30 -37.95
C VAL A 169 17.46 -35.16 -36.51
N HIS A 170 16.74 -34.33 -35.75
CA HIS A 170 17.12 -33.87 -34.42
C HIS A 170 15.90 -33.73 -33.52
N ALA A 171 15.77 -34.55 -32.50
CA ALA A 171 14.60 -34.62 -31.64
C ALA A 171 13.26 -34.77 -32.35
N ALA A 172 13.24 -35.30 -33.57
CA ALA A 172 12.05 -35.37 -34.39
C ALA A 172 11.58 -36.81 -34.61
N THR A 173 10.27 -36.99 -34.72
CA THR A 173 9.68 -38.21 -35.28
C THR A 173 9.49 -37.99 -36.77
N LEU A 174 10.18 -38.76 -37.60
CA LEU A 174 10.08 -38.66 -39.05
C LEU A 174 9.51 -39.96 -39.62
N THR A 175 8.29 -39.91 -40.15
CA THR A 175 7.72 -40.99 -40.95
C THR A 175 7.75 -40.60 -42.42
N ALA A 176 8.47 -41.37 -43.23
CA ALA A 176 8.58 -41.16 -44.67
C ALA A 176 8.01 -42.37 -45.41
N THR A 177 7.03 -42.15 -46.27
CA THR A 177 6.32 -43.22 -46.99
C THR A 177 6.13 -42.88 -48.46
N ALA A 178 6.64 -43.74 -49.34
CA ALA A 178 6.30 -43.75 -50.74
C ALA A 178 5.21 -44.83 -50.97
N SER A 179 4.02 -44.40 -51.40
CA SER A 179 2.83 -45.27 -51.40
C SER A 179 2.83 -46.31 -52.52
N ASN A 180 3.34 -45.96 -53.71
CA ASN A 180 3.41 -46.90 -54.84
C ASN A 180 4.76 -47.60 -54.96
N THR A 181 4.75 -48.78 -55.59
CA THR A 181 5.92 -49.64 -55.73
C THR A 181 7.02 -49.01 -56.58
N GLY A 182 8.30 -49.24 -56.22
CA GLY A 182 9.46 -48.77 -56.97
C GLY A 182 10.09 -47.47 -56.47
N TYR A 183 9.43 -46.81 -55.51
CA TYR A 183 9.92 -45.59 -54.86
C TYR A 183 10.43 -45.85 -53.45
N ARG A 184 11.19 -44.89 -52.92
CA ARG A 184 11.91 -44.99 -51.65
C ARG A 184 11.34 -44.01 -50.63
N ALA A 185 11.39 -44.39 -49.35
CA ALA A 185 11.06 -43.49 -48.26
C ALA A 185 11.98 -42.26 -48.25
N ILE A 186 13.30 -42.50 -48.31
CA ILE A 186 14.34 -41.48 -48.32
C ILE A 186 15.32 -41.82 -49.45
N SER A 187 15.69 -40.84 -50.28
CA SER A 187 16.60 -41.03 -51.41
C SER A 187 17.44 -39.79 -51.73
N GLY A 188 18.69 -39.99 -52.15
CA GLY A 188 19.56 -38.95 -52.72
C GLY A 188 20.48 -38.23 -51.72
N PHE A 189 20.43 -38.60 -50.43
CA PHE A 189 21.22 -37.95 -49.37
C PHE A 189 22.58 -38.63 -49.15
N THR A 190 23.45 -38.55 -50.14
CA THR A 190 24.73 -39.29 -50.16
C THR A 190 25.85 -38.68 -49.34
N LYS A 191 25.66 -37.45 -48.84
CA LYS A 191 26.58 -36.87 -47.85
C LYS A 191 26.38 -37.49 -46.47
N GLY A 192 25.16 -37.97 -46.18
CA GLY A 192 24.85 -38.68 -44.94
C GLY A 192 23.42 -38.48 -44.47
N LEU A 193 23.08 -39.28 -43.46
CA LEU A 193 21.96 -39.06 -42.56
C LEU A 193 22.54 -38.83 -41.18
N THR A 194 22.37 -37.62 -40.66
CA THR A 194 22.87 -37.23 -39.35
C THR A 194 21.72 -37.34 -38.35
N LEU A 195 21.89 -38.21 -37.35
CA LEU A 195 20.90 -38.55 -36.31
C LEU A 195 21.30 -37.95 -34.95
N THR A 196 22.08 -36.86 -34.98
CA THR A 196 22.58 -36.15 -33.80
C THR A 196 22.96 -34.72 -34.20
N TYR A 197 22.56 -33.74 -33.40
CA TYR A 197 23.23 -32.44 -33.30
C TYR A 197 23.76 -32.32 -31.87
N GLU A 198 24.80 -31.50 -31.63
CA GLU A 198 25.28 -31.27 -30.26
C GLU A 198 24.07 -30.98 -29.34
N ASP A 199 23.92 -31.79 -28.29
CA ASP A 199 22.80 -31.73 -27.36
C ASP A 199 21.37 -32.05 -27.90
N CYS A 200 21.23 -32.96 -28.86
CA CYS A 200 19.93 -33.54 -29.27
C CYS A 200 19.81 -35.04 -28.93
N PRO A 201 18.57 -35.61 -28.82
CA PRO A 201 18.39 -37.05 -28.67
C PRO A 201 18.95 -37.78 -29.89
N ILE A 202 19.39 -39.02 -29.68
CA ILE A 202 19.80 -39.91 -30.77
C ILE A 202 18.53 -40.41 -31.47
N GLU A 203 18.42 -40.28 -32.78
CA GLU A 203 17.35 -40.95 -33.52
C GLU A 203 17.73 -42.39 -33.88
N VAL A 204 16.74 -43.27 -33.85
CA VAL A 204 16.87 -44.67 -34.25
C VAL A 204 15.75 -45.04 -35.21
N PHE A 205 16.00 -46.01 -36.07
CA PHE A 205 14.95 -46.56 -36.90
C PHE A 205 13.95 -47.34 -36.05
N GLU A 206 12.65 -47.09 -36.26
CA GLU A 206 11.58 -47.86 -35.62
C GLU A 206 11.69 -49.35 -35.95
N ASN A 207 12.03 -49.67 -37.20
CA ASN A 207 12.39 -51.02 -37.60
C ASN A 207 13.90 -51.24 -37.41
N PRO A 208 14.33 -52.15 -36.51
CA PRO A 208 15.75 -52.35 -36.22
C PRO A 208 16.54 -52.96 -37.39
N GLU A 209 15.87 -53.51 -38.40
CA GLU A 209 16.52 -53.98 -39.63
C GLU A 209 16.79 -52.86 -40.65
N HIS A 210 16.29 -51.65 -40.40
CA HIS A 210 16.59 -50.49 -41.24
C HIS A 210 17.94 -49.89 -40.84
N SER A 211 18.71 -49.49 -41.84
CA SER A 211 19.94 -48.70 -41.69
C SER A 211 20.03 -47.67 -42.80
N PHE A 212 20.86 -46.65 -42.62
CA PHE A 212 21.15 -45.69 -43.68
C PHE A 212 22.39 -46.12 -44.46
N ASP A 213 22.25 -46.30 -45.76
CA ASP A 213 23.37 -46.56 -46.66
C ASP A 213 23.76 -45.26 -47.35
N THR A 214 24.91 -44.70 -46.96
CA THR A 214 25.44 -43.45 -47.51
C THR A 214 25.80 -43.55 -48.99
N SER A 215 26.18 -44.73 -49.47
CA SER A 215 26.50 -44.96 -50.90
C SER A 215 25.24 -44.89 -51.77
N MET A 216 24.09 -45.29 -51.23
CA MET A 216 22.78 -45.18 -51.89
C MET A 216 22.00 -43.92 -51.50
N GLY A 217 22.47 -43.17 -50.50
CA GLY A 217 21.78 -42.03 -49.91
C GLY A 217 20.34 -42.37 -49.51
N SER A 218 20.10 -43.58 -49.02
CA SER A 218 18.76 -44.14 -48.78
C SER A 218 18.73 -44.97 -47.50
N VAL A 219 17.54 -45.10 -46.93
CA VAL A 219 17.28 -46.10 -45.89
C VAL A 219 17.08 -47.46 -46.55
N VAL A 220 17.75 -48.47 -46.02
CA VAL A 220 17.79 -49.82 -46.57
C VAL A 220 17.44 -50.85 -45.52
N ARG A 221 16.91 -51.98 -45.97
CA ARG A 221 16.73 -53.21 -45.20
C ARG A 221 17.46 -54.32 -45.93
N ASN A 222 18.41 -54.97 -45.28
CA ASN A 222 19.26 -56.00 -45.91
C ASN A 222 19.90 -55.53 -47.23
N GLY A 223 20.37 -54.27 -47.27
CA GLY A 223 21.00 -53.67 -48.45
C GLY A 223 20.05 -53.26 -49.58
N SER A 224 18.73 -53.39 -49.41
CA SER A 224 17.73 -52.94 -50.39
C SER A 224 16.95 -51.73 -49.89
N PRO A 225 16.74 -50.68 -50.70
CA PRO A 225 15.97 -49.50 -50.31
C PRO A 225 14.54 -49.82 -49.86
N VAL A 226 14.05 -49.13 -48.83
CA VAL A 226 12.69 -49.33 -48.31
C VAL A 226 11.73 -48.25 -48.80
N ALA A 227 10.47 -48.62 -49.04
CA ALA A 227 9.40 -47.69 -49.42
C ALA A 227 8.81 -46.93 -48.22
N SER A 228 8.98 -47.43 -46.99
CA SER A 228 8.53 -46.75 -45.77
C SER A 228 9.57 -46.89 -44.68
N THR A 229 9.79 -45.82 -43.92
CA THR A 229 10.62 -45.85 -42.72
C THR A 229 10.11 -44.83 -41.70
N THR A 230 10.35 -45.12 -40.43
CA THR A 230 10.13 -44.19 -39.33
C THR A 230 11.44 -44.06 -38.55
N LEU A 231 11.84 -42.82 -38.26
CA LEU A 231 12.85 -42.48 -37.27
C LEU A 231 12.16 -41.98 -36.01
N LEU A 232 12.61 -42.49 -34.87
CA LEU A 232 12.11 -42.15 -33.54
C LEU A 232 13.25 -41.53 -32.71
N PRO A 233 12.96 -40.52 -31.88
CA PRO A 233 13.93 -40.06 -30.89
C PRO A 233 14.15 -41.14 -29.81
N ALA A 234 15.37 -41.25 -29.29
CA ALA A 234 15.76 -42.21 -28.25
C ALA A 234 16.28 -41.52 -26.97
N ILE A 235 16.20 -42.23 -25.83
CA ILE A 235 16.80 -41.83 -24.55
C ILE A 235 18.15 -42.48 -24.40
N THR A 236 19.13 -41.75 -23.87
CA THR A 236 20.44 -42.32 -23.54
C THR A 236 20.50 -42.68 -22.06
N ILE A 237 20.82 -43.93 -21.75
CA ILE A 237 21.08 -44.43 -20.38
C ILE A 237 22.52 -44.95 -20.34
N GLY A 238 23.39 -44.31 -19.54
CA GLY A 238 24.78 -44.78 -19.38
C GLY A 238 25.61 -44.69 -20.67
N ASN A 239 25.37 -43.67 -21.51
CA ASN A 239 25.92 -43.46 -22.85
C ASN A 239 25.41 -44.40 -23.96
N GLU A 240 24.41 -45.24 -23.67
CA GLU A 240 23.80 -46.15 -24.65
C GLU A 240 22.34 -45.72 -24.98
N PRO A 241 21.94 -45.66 -26.26
CA PRO A 241 20.56 -45.35 -26.63
C PRO A 241 19.61 -46.54 -26.31
N LEU A 242 18.49 -46.25 -25.64
CA LEU A 242 17.44 -47.23 -25.32
C LEU A 242 16.34 -47.21 -26.40
N THR A 243 16.25 -48.29 -27.18
CA THR A 243 15.25 -48.47 -28.26
C THR A 243 14.04 -49.29 -27.80
N TYR A 244 12.94 -49.24 -28.56
CA TYR A 244 11.69 -50.00 -28.34
C TYR A 244 11.90 -51.52 -28.08
N PHE A 245 13.03 -52.08 -28.54
CA PHE A 245 13.30 -53.53 -28.49
C PHE A 245 14.45 -53.93 -27.54
N THR A 246 15.12 -53.00 -26.86
CA THR A 246 16.28 -53.31 -26.01
C THR A 246 15.96 -53.11 -24.53
N PRO A 247 15.44 -54.12 -23.81
CA PRO A 247 15.49 -54.08 -22.35
C PRO A 247 16.96 -54.21 -21.90
N LEU A 248 17.42 -53.31 -21.04
CA LEU A 248 18.70 -53.46 -20.33
C LEU A 248 18.55 -54.57 -19.28
N LEU A 249 18.56 -55.84 -19.70
CA LEU A 249 18.52 -56.99 -18.81
C LEU A 249 19.96 -57.33 -18.35
N ASN A 250 20.26 -57.09 -17.07
CA ASN A 250 21.47 -57.56 -16.36
C ASN A 250 22.78 -57.49 -17.18
N ARG A 251 23.16 -56.31 -17.65
CA ARG A 251 24.51 -56.11 -18.20
C ARG A 251 25.46 -55.75 -17.06
N THR A 252 26.27 -56.72 -16.62
CA THR A 252 27.54 -56.43 -15.94
C THR A 252 28.53 -55.96 -17.00
N SER A 253 28.47 -54.68 -17.40
CA SER A 253 29.48 -54.11 -18.27
C SER A 253 30.81 -54.04 -17.54
N THR A 254 31.83 -54.67 -18.13
CA THR A 254 33.25 -54.48 -17.79
C THR A 254 33.77 -53.07 -18.14
N GLY A 255 32.87 -52.11 -18.43
CA GLY A 255 33.17 -50.71 -18.68
C GLY A 255 32.22 -49.78 -17.89
N ALA A 256 32.81 -49.03 -16.95
CA ALA A 256 32.39 -47.79 -16.27
C ALA A 256 30.97 -47.60 -15.68
N SER A 257 29.92 -48.32 -16.11
CA SER A 257 28.57 -48.20 -15.55
C SER A 257 28.05 -49.55 -15.07
N ALA A 258 27.62 -49.66 -13.81
CA ALA A 258 26.95 -50.85 -13.31
C ALA A 258 25.43 -50.62 -13.37
N ILE A 259 24.69 -51.48 -14.07
CA ILE A 259 23.23 -51.38 -14.23
C ILE A 259 22.57 -52.66 -13.72
N SER A 260 21.54 -52.53 -12.89
CA SER A 260 20.68 -53.62 -12.43
C SER A 260 19.20 -53.24 -12.51
N GLY A 261 18.31 -54.22 -12.44
CA GLY A 261 16.86 -54.04 -12.63
C GLY A 261 16.47 -53.99 -14.10
N LYS A 262 15.29 -53.41 -14.41
CA LYS A 262 14.74 -53.39 -15.77
C LYS A 262 14.29 -51.97 -16.15
N ALA A 263 14.86 -51.45 -17.24
CA ALA A 263 14.36 -50.26 -17.94
C ALA A 263 13.72 -50.69 -19.28
N THR A 264 12.50 -50.25 -19.54
CA THR A 264 11.77 -50.49 -20.80
C THR A 264 11.13 -49.22 -21.29
N CYS A 265 11.12 -48.98 -22.59
CA CYS A 265 10.46 -47.84 -23.18
C CYS A 265 9.27 -48.24 -24.06
N ASN A 266 8.28 -47.36 -24.12
CA ASN A 266 7.15 -47.39 -25.04
C ASN A 266 7.05 -46.02 -25.71
N TRP A 267 7.51 -45.91 -26.96
CA TRP A 267 7.57 -44.67 -27.71
C TRP A 267 6.29 -44.39 -28.50
N ASP A 268 5.13 -44.48 -27.83
CA ASP A 268 3.87 -44.01 -28.42
C ASP A 268 4.00 -42.50 -28.71
N ALA A 269 3.82 -42.11 -29.97
CA ALA A 269 3.93 -40.73 -30.43
C ALA A 269 2.90 -39.76 -29.77
N THR A 270 1.94 -40.27 -29.00
CA THR A 270 0.98 -39.48 -28.22
C THR A 270 1.23 -39.53 -26.71
N ALA A 271 2.03 -40.48 -26.22
CA ALA A 271 2.32 -40.66 -24.80
C ALA A 271 3.62 -41.47 -24.57
N PRO A 272 4.79 -40.91 -24.93
CA PRO A 272 6.06 -41.63 -24.78
C PRO A 272 6.30 -41.97 -23.31
N ARG A 273 6.74 -43.20 -23.04
CA ARG A 273 6.93 -43.73 -21.68
C ARG A 273 8.27 -44.41 -21.52
N LEU A 274 8.98 -44.11 -20.43
CA LEU A 274 10.11 -44.88 -19.92
C LEU A 274 9.71 -45.51 -18.59
N ILE A 275 9.68 -46.83 -18.51
CA ILE A 275 9.33 -47.59 -17.31
C ILE A 275 10.61 -48.09 -16.65
N LEU A 276 10.85 -47.64 -15.43
CA LEU A 276 11.95 -48.07 -14.56
C LEU A 276 11.37 -49.01 -13.49
N ASN A 277 11.79 -50.28 -13.48
CA ASN A 277 11.32 -51.27 -12.52
C ASN A 277 12.50 -51.85 -11.74
N GLU A 278 12.57 -51.52 -10.44
CA GLU A 278 13.70 -51.82 -9.54
C GLU A 278 15.06 -51.44 -10.17
N PHE A 279 15.07 -50.38 -10.98
CA PHE A 279 16.19 -49.99 -11.82
C PHE A 279 17.25 -49.27 -10.99
N SER A 280 18.48 -49.75 -11.01
CA SER A 280 19.60 -49.07 -10.36
C SER A 280 20.78 -48.92 -11.30
N MET A 281 21.40 -47.74 -11.31
CA MET A 281 22.62 -47.53 -12.09
C MET A 281 23.65 -46.65 -11.37
N THR A 282 24.92 -46.93 -11.67
CA THR A 282 26.05 -46.01 -11.44
C THR A 282 26.72 -45.70 -12.77
N GLY A 283 27.14 -44.46 -13.03
CA GLY A 283 27.84 -44.09 -14.27
C GLY A 283 27.43 -42.73 -14.85
N ALA A 284 27.23 -42.64 -16.16
CA ALA A 284 26.97 -41.37 -16.87
C ALA A 284 25.58 -40.73 -16.63
N GLY A 285 24.69 -41.38 -15.86
CA GLY A 285 23.33 -40.90 -15.60
C GLY A 285 22.34 -41.17 -16.73
N ILE A 286 21.16 -40.54 -16.64
CA ILE A 286 20.07 -40.61 -17.63
C ILE A 286 19.96 -39.27 -18.36
N ILE A 287 19.88 -39.30 -19.69
CA ILE A 287 19.70 -38.11 -20.51
C ILE A 287 18.36 -38.20 -21.23
N VAL A 288 17.43 -37.32 -20.85
CA VAL A 288 16.07 -37.21 -21.34
C VAL A 288 15.98 -36.03 -22.29
N ARG A 289 15.66 -36.31 -23.55
CA ARG A 289 15.49 -35.27 -24.58
C ARG A 289 14.19 -35.47 -25.38
N ILE A 290 13.36 -36.44 -24.99
CA ILE A 290 12.08 -36.75 -25.64
C ILE A 290 10.99 -35.86 -25.06
N PRO A 291 10.28 -35.05 -25.87
CA PRO A 291 9.19 -34.23 -25.40
C PRO A 291 8.04 -35.04 -24.80
N ASN A 292 7.45 -34.52 -23.74
CA ASN A 292 6.32 -35.10 -23.02
C ASN A 292 6.52 -36.53 -22.50
N LEU A 293 7.77 -36.89 -22.19
CA LEU A 293 8.12 -38.21 -21.70
C LEU A 293 7.50 -38.50 -20.34
N LYS A 294 6.77 -39.60 -20.21
CA LYS A 294 6.36 -40.14 -18.91
C LYS A 294 7.40 -41.14 -18.38
N ILE A 295 8.11 -40.79 -17.32
CA ILE A 295 9.00 -41.71 -16.61
C ILE A 295 8.19 -42.42 -15.52
N GLU A 296 7.81 -43.67 -15.76
CA GLU A 296 7.10 -44.51 -14.81
C GLU A 296 8.09 -45.22 -13.87
N VAL A 297 8.06 -44.87 -12.59
CA VAL A 297 8.93 -45.43 -11.56
C VAL A 297 8.17 -46.48 -10.75
N ASN A 298 8.65 -47.72 -10.82
CA ASN A 298 8.10 -48.88 -10.13
C ASN A 298 9.17 -49.51 -9.22
N GLY A 299 8.81 -49.76 -7.96
CA GLY A 299 9.75 -50.26 -6.95
C GLY A 299 10.76 -49.20 -6.49
N GLU A 300 11.92 -49.63 -6.00
CA GLU A 300 13.02 -48.74 -5.59
C GLU A 300 14.01 -48.57 -6.74
N CYS A 301 14.05 -47.38 -7.33
CA CYS A 301 14.96 -47.04 -8.42
C CYS A 301 16.04 -46.07 -7.96
N SER A 302 17.26 -46.21 -8.47
CA SER A 302 18.38 -45.33 -8.14
C SER A 302 19.29 -45.00 -9.32
N VAL A 303 19.82 -43.78 -9.36
CA VAL A 303 20.81 -43.34 -10.35
C VAL A 303 21.88 -42.55 -9.63
N THR A 304 23.12 -43.03 -9.71
CA THR A 304 24.29 -42.29 -9.21
C THR A 304 25.19 -41.90 -10.37
N SER A 305 25.54 -40.62 -10.48
CA SER A 305 26.45 -40.13 -11.51
C SER A 305 27.54 -39.22 -10.97
N TYR A 306 28.67 -39.20 -11.68
CA TYR A 306 29.72 -38.21 -11.42
C TYR A 306 29.18 -36.79 -11.62
N ASN A 307 28.66 -36.49 -12.82
CA ASN A 307 28.04 -35.20 -13.16
C ASN A 307 26.56 -35.21 -12.77
N ASN A 308 25.61 -34.95 -13.67
CA ASN A 308 24.18 -34.98 -13.32
C ASN A 308 23.63 -36.41 -13.30
N ALA A 309 22.84 -36.77 -12.28
CA ALA A 309 22.18 -38.07 -12.26
C ALA A 309 21.10 -38.15 -13.34
N MET A 310 20.39 -37.04 -13.59
CA MET A 310 19.48 -36.90 -14.72
C MET A 310 19.62 -35.54 -15.40
N ASN A 311 19.72 -35.54 -16.72
CA ASN A 311 19.64 -34.34 -17.56
C ASN A 311 18.33 -34.38 -18.34
N ILE A 312 17.54 -33.32 -18.27
CA ILE A 312 16.23 -33.20 -18.90
C ILE A 312 16.27 -31.98 -19.81
N TYR A 313 16.01 -32.17 -21.10
CA TYR A 313 16.03 -31.12 -22.12
C TYR A 313 14.66 -30.86 -22.76
N ALA A 314 13.63 -31.61 -22.34
CA ALA A 314 12.27 -31.51 -22.84
C ALA A 314 11.27 -31.93 -21.76
N ASP A 315 10.01 -31.49 -21.89
CA ASP A 315 8.98 -31.70 -20.87
C ASP A 315 8.88 -33.17 -20.45
N THR A 316 8.94 -33.40 -19.14
CA THR A 316 9.06 -34.75 -18.57
C THR A 316 8.16 -34.91 -17.36
N TYR A 317 7.41 -36.01 -17.31
CA TYR A 317 6.43 -36.34 -16.29
C TYR A 317 6.84 -37.60 -15.54
N PHE A 318 7.20 -37.48 -14.27
CA PHE A 318 7.43 -38.63 -13.41
C PHE A 318 6.09 -39.17 -12.90
N VAL A 319 5.83 -40.46 -13.10
CA VAL A 319 4.58 -41.13 -12.71
C VAL A 319 4.89 -42.49 -12.07
N GLY A 320 3.91 -43.09 -11.40
CA GLY A 320 4.05 -44.41 -10.78
C GLY A 320 4.13 -44.36 -9.25
N LEU A 321 4.19 -45.53 -8.62
CA LEU A 321 4.09 -45.68 -7.16
C LEU A 321 5.44 -45.97 -6.49
N GLY A 322 6.52 -46.01 -7.26
CA GLY A 322 7.87 -46.29 -6.79
C GLY A 322 8.60 -45.08 -6.19
N THR A 323 9.79 -45.39 -5.69
CA THR A 323 10.77 -44.43 -5.15
C THR A 323 11.87 -44.21 -6.18
N LEU A 324 12.31 -42.97 -6.37
CA LEU A 324 13.45 -42.63 -7.21
C LEU A 324 14.52 -41.89 -6.39
N LYS A 325 15.75 -42.42 -6.36
CA LYS A 325 16.90 -41.78 -5.73
C LYS A 325 17.91 -41.34 -6.78
N LEU A 326 18.18 -40.05 -6.86
CA LEU A 326 19.11 -39.45 -7.81
C LEU A 326 20.26 -38.83 -7.04
N THR A 327 21.48 -39.27 -7.31
CA THR A 327 22.69 -38.78 -6.63
C THR A 327 23.71 -38.30 -7.64
N SER A 328 24.11 -37.03 -7.52
CA SER A 328 25.22 -36.42 -8.26
C SER A 328 26.37 -36.11 -7.32
N THR A 329 27.61 -36.45 -7.72
CA THR A 329 28.81 -36.14 -6.92
C THR A 329 29.54 -34.86 -7.35
N ASN A 330 29.15 -34.23 -8.45
CA ASN A 330 29.84 -33.05 -9.00
C ASN A 330 28.94 -31.83 -9.18
N TYR A 331 27.67 -31.99 -9.59
CA TYR A 331 26.79 -30.87 -9.91
C TYR A 331 25.37 -31.06 -9.37
N ALA A 332 24.36 -31.27 -10.22
CA ALA A 332 22.96 -31.36 -9.80
C ALA A 332 22.43 -32.80 -9.85
N ALA A 333 21.52 -33.19 -8.96
CA ALA A 333 20.85 -34.49 -9.10
C ALA A 333 19.98 -34.51 -10.37
N ILE A 334 19.21 -33.44 -10.58
CA ILE A 334 18.42 -33.20 -11.78
C ILE A 334 18.82 -31.85 -12.37
N SER A 335 19.14 -31.82 -13.66
CA SER A 335 19.26 -30.58 -14.44
C SER A 335 18.19 -30.54 -15.52
N ALA A 336 17.41 -29.46 -15.54
CA ALA A 336 16.40 -29.14 -16.55
C ALA A 336 16.91 -27.99 -17.43
N TYR A 337 16.93 -28.21 -18.74
CA TYR A 337 17.48 -27.31 -19.76
C TYR A 337 16.37 -26.83 -20.71
N ASN A 338 16.66 -25.82 -21.53
CA ASN A 338 15.75 -25.33 -22.59
C ASN A 338 14.35 -24.91 -22.09
N ASN A 339 14.24 -24.36 -20.87
CA ASN A 339 12.97 -23.97 -20.27
C ASN A 339 11.91 -25.08 -20.16
N CYS A 340 12.33 -26.35 -20.19
CA CYS A 340 11.40 -27.46 -20.09
C CYS A 340 10.69 -27.52 -18.73
N GLU A 341 9.53 -28.18 -18.74
CA GLU A 341 8.72 -28.44 -17.58
C GLU A 341 9.01 -29.84 -17.02
N VAL A 342 9.44 -29.91 -15.76
CA VAL A 342 9.58 -31.18 -15.04
C VAL A 342 8.39 -31.34 -14.11
N THR A 343 7.54 -32.34 -14.37
CA THR A 343 6.37 -32.66 -13.55
C THR A 343 6.62 -33.85 -12.64
N LEU A 344 6.45 -33.69 -11.33
CA LEU A 344 6.61 -34.77 -10.36
C LEU A 344 5.26 -35.36 -9.92
N GLY A 345 5.11 -36.68 -10.07
CA GLY A 345 3.91 -37.45 -9.73
C GLY A 345 4.19 -38.88 -9.25
N ILE A 346 5.38 -39.12 -8.66
CA ILE A 346 5.77 -40.39 -8.02
C ILE A 346 5.57 -40.36 -6.51
N LYS A 347 5.67 -41.51 -5.84
CA LYS A 347 5.55 -41.62 -4.37
C LYS A 347 6.68 -40.87 -3.64
N LEU A 348 7.92 -41.12 -4.01
CA LEU A 348 9.07 -40.54 -3.32
C LEU A 348 10.21 -40.21 -4.29
N LEU A 349 10.78 -39.01 -4.16
CA LEU A 349 11.98 -38.57 -4.87
C LEU A 349 13.01 -38.12 -3.86
N GLU A 350 14.24 -38.62 -3.96
CA GLU A 350 15.40 -38.08 -3.24
C GLU A 350 16.43 -37.62 -4.26
N ALA A 351 16.51 -36.31 -4.48
CA ALA A 351 17.40 -35.66 -5.44
C ALA A 351 18.54 -34.96 -4.68
N LYS A 352 19.70 -35.63 -4.60
CA LYS A 352 20.89 -35.10 -3.92
C LYS A 352 21.99 -34.79 -4.95
N GLY A 353 22.38 -33.53 -5.07
CA GLY A 353 23.57 -33.14 -5.82
C GLY A 353 24.58 -32.41 -4.95
N LYS A 354 25.80 -32.26 -5.49
CA LYS A 354 26.85 -31.50 -4.82
C LYS A 354 26.56 -30.01 -4.84
N THR A 355 26.13 -29.47 -5.98
CA THR A 355 25.79 -28.05 -6.11
C THR A 355 24.30 -27.81 -5.89
N TYR A 356 23.44 -28.64 -6.50
CA TYR A 356 21.98 -28.54 -6.44
C TYR A 356 21.27 -29.89 -6.31
N GLY A 357 20.14 -29.94 -5.62
CA GLY A 357 19.20 -31.06 -5.76
C GLY A 357 18.50 -31.00 -7.12
N PHE A 358 17.96 -29.82 -7.46
CA PHE A 358 17.36 -29.52 -8.76
C PHE A 358 17.92 -28.20 -9.31
N TYR A 359 18.30 -28.21 -10.60
CA TYR A 359 18.80 -27.04 -11.32
C TYR A 359 18.03 -26.82 -12.63
N GLY A 360 17.36 -25.68 -12.78
CA GLY A 360 16.74 -25.23 -14.03
C GLY A 360 17.58 -24.16 -14.72
N GLU A 361 18.18 -24.48 -15.87
CA GLU A 361 18.86 -23.51 -16.72
C GLU A 361 17.85 -22.49 -17.29
N SER A 362 18.29 -21.25 -17.53
CA SER A 362 17.50 -20.18 -18.16
C SER A 362 16.18 -19.83 -17.47
N LYS A 363 16.02 -20.19 -16.18
CA LYS A 363 14.77 -20.07 -15.42
C LYS A 363 13.67 -21.03 -15.91
N GLY A 364 14.01 -22.31 -16.12
CA GLY A 364 13.04 -23.39 -16.41
C GLY A 364 11.92 -23.56 -15.37
N THR A 365 10.98 -24.48 -15.62
CA THR A 365 9.82 -24.70 -14.74
C THR A 365 9.89 -26.05 -14.05
N LEU A 366 9.80 -26.06 -12.72
CA LEU A 366 9.51 -27.26 -11.94
C LEU A 366 8.05 -27.21 -11.53
N TRP A 367 7.25 -28.16 -12.03
CA TRP A 367 5.87 -28.33 -11.61
C TRP A 367 5.76 -29.57 -10.71
N VAL A 368 5.27 -29.36 -9.50
CA VAL A 368 4.93 -30.43 -8.58
C VAL A 368 3.42 -30.47 -8.46
N THR A 369 2.81 -31.49 -9.05
CA THR A 369 1.37 -31.75 -8.94
C THR A 369 1.14 -32.79 -7.85
N ARG A 370 0.01 -32.72 -7.15
CA ARG A 370 -0.45 -33.81 -6.30
C ARG A 370 -0.95 -34.97 -7.20
N PRO A 371 -0.22 -36.10 -7.35
CA PRO A 371 -0.79 -37.30 -7.93
C PRO A 371 -1.97 -37.80 -7.07
N GLN A 372 -2.78 -38.70 -7.63
CA GLN A 372 -3.91 -39.37 -6.97
C GLN A 372 -3.52 -40.22 -5.72
N ASN A 373 -2.27 -40.15 -5.25
CA ASN A 373 -1.71 -40.98 -4.19
C ASN A 373 -1.60 -40.22 -2.84
N SER A 374 -1.79 -40.92 -1.72
CA SER A 374 -1.91 -40.33 -0.38
C SER A 374 -0.58 -39.94 0.27
N ASP A 375 0.56 -40.54 -0.15
CA ASP A 375 1.85 -40.36 0.52
C ASP A 375 2.90 -39.87 -0.49
N ILE A 376 3.19 -38.57 -0.53
CA ILE A 376 4.13 -37.96 -1.48
C ILE A 376 5.21 -37.18 -0.72
N ASN A 377 6.49 -37.49 -0.98
CA ASN A 377 7.62 -36.79 -0.36
C ASN A 377 8.77 -36.61 -1.36
N TYR A 378 9.11 -35.37 -1.68
CA TYR A 378 10.20 -35.01 -2.58
C TYR A 378 11.26 -34.23 -1.83
N LYS A 379 12.47 -34.77 -1.75
CA LYS A 379 13.60 -34.15 -1.07
C LYS A 379 14.61 -33.68 -2.09
N PHE A 380 15.02 -32.42 -1.96
CA PHE A 380 16.08 -31.82 -2.76
C PHE A 380 17.20 -31.39 -1.82
N ALA A 381 18.45 -31.72 -2.15
CA ALA A 381 19.60 -31.32 -1.37
C ALA A 381 20.77 -30.93 -2.28
N GLY A 382 21.39 -29.79 -1.97
CA GLY A 382 22.57 -29.26 -2.65
C GLY A 382 23.54 -28.65 -1.64
N GLU A 383 24.77 -29.16 -1.60
CA GLU A 383 25.76 -28.82 -0.58
C GLU A 383 26.37 -27.42 -0.81
N GLU A 384 26.69 -27.05 -2.06
CA GLU A 384 27.47 -25.84 -2.37
C GLU A 384 26.64 -24.59 -2.63
N ASN A 385 25.53 -24.65 -3.37
CA ASN A 385 24.86 -23.42 -3.83
C ASN A 385 23.37 -23.31 -3.50
N GLY A 386 22.67 -24.43 -3.31
CA GLY A 386 21.29 -24.45 -2.83
C GLY A 386 20.61 -25.77 -3.20
N ASP A 387 19.48 -26.11 -2.60
CA ASP A 387 18.75 -27.34 -2.91
C ASP A 387 17.97 -27.29 -4.22
N LEU A 388 17.29 -26.19 -4.49
CA LEU A 388 16.38 -26.03 -5.61
C LEU A 388 16.59 -24.65 -6.25
N TYR A 389 16.99 -24.67 -7.52
CA TYR A 389 17.09 -23.49 -8.36
C TYR A 389 16.24 -23.69 -9.62
N THR A 390 15.25 -22.83 -9.84
CA THR A 390 14.37 -22.86 -11.02
C THR A 390 13.82 -21.47 -11.33
N GLY A 391 13.27 -21.24 -12.51
CA GLY A 391 12.62 -19.96 -12.81
C GLY A 391 11.23 -19.85 -12.23
N THR A 392 10.48 -20.92 -12.42
CA THR A 392 9.11 -21.05 -11.93
C THR A 392 9.02 -22.33 -11.11
N LEU A 393 8.47 -22.22 -9.91
CA LEU A 393 8.06 -23.36 -9.08
C LEU A 393 6.54 -23.35 -8.98
N LYS A 394 5.88 -24.31 -9.63
CA LYS A 394 4.42 -24.50 -9.54
C LYS A 394 4.14 -25.63 -8.57
N LEU A 395 3.35 -25.38 -7.53
CA LEU A 395 2.91 -26.40 -6.58
C LEU A 395 1.38 -26.51 -6.63
N THR A 396 0.85 -27.67 -7.00
CA THR A 396 -0.60 -27.93 -7.07
C THR A 396 -0.98 -28.97 -6.01
N GLY A 397 -1.55 -28.50 -4.89
CA GLY A 397 -1.94 -29.38 -3.77
C GLY A 397 -0.76 -29.96 -2.98
N MET A 398 0.39 -29.29 -3.03
CA MET A 398 1.65 -29.65 -2.37
C MET A 398 2.22 -28.40 -1.68
N ASP A 399 2.93 -28.55 -0.56
CA ASP A 399 3.60 -27.45 0.15
C ASP A 399 5.09 -27.81 0.40
N VAL A 400 5.94 -26.80 0.60
CA VAL A 400 7.34 -27.00 1.04
C VAL A 400 7.31 -27.24 2.55
N LEU A 401 7.53 -28.48 3.00
CA LEU A 401 7.29 -28.91 4.38
C LEU A 401 8.49 -28.76 5.32
N THR A 402 9.56 -28.09 4.89
CA THR A 402 10.70 -27.80 5.77
C THR A 402 10.47 -26.48 6.50
N ALA A 403 10.39 -26.53 7.83
CA ALA A 403 10.17 -25.33 8.65
C ALA A 403 11.15 -24.21 8.28
N ASN A 404 10.66 -22.98 8.23
CA ASN A 404 11.43 -21.77 7.88
C ASN A 404 11.99 -21.69 6.44
N HIS A 405 11.50 -22.53 5.51
CA HIS A 405 11.87 -22.46 4.10
C HIS A 405 10.82 -21.72 3.27
N TYR A 406 11.24 -20.90 2.31
CA TYR A 406 10.34 -20.22 1.37
C TYR A 406 10.91 -20.08 -0.03
N TRP A 407 10.03 -20.07 -1.03
CA TRP A 407 10.37 -19.85 -2.43
C TRP A 407 10.50 -18.35 -2.74
N HIS A 408 11.63 -17.91 -3.30
CA HIS A 408 11.81 -16.52 -3.73
C HIS A 408 11.70 -16.42 -5.27
N PRO A 409 10.55 -15.97 -5.82
CA PRO A 409 10.26 -16.07 -7.24
C PRO A 409 11.16 -15.21 -8.13
N ARG A 410 11.73 -14.12 -7.60
CA ARG A 410 12.64 -13.26 -8.37
C ARG A 410 14.02 -13.90 -8.54
N ASP A 411 14.52 -14.54 -7.49
CA ASP A 411 15.87 -15.12 -7.48
C ASP A 411 15.88 -16.58 -7.95
N GLY A 412 14.73 -17.25 -7.88
CA GLY A 412 14.58 -18.63 -8.35
C GLY A 412 15.12 -19.68 -7.38
N TYR A 413 15.28 -19.34 -6.09
CA TYR A 413 15.79 -20.27 -5.06
C TYR A 413 14.78 -20.49 -3.94
N VAL A 414 14.93 -21.62 -3.24
CA VAL A 414 14.39 -21.77 -1.89
C VAL A 414 15.40 -21.21 -0.89
N PHE A 415 14.90 -20.44 0.08
CA PHE A 415 15.70 -19.81 1.13
C PHE A 415 15.30 -20.34 2.51
N TYR A 416 16.29 -20.43 3.40
CA TYR A 416 16.13 -20.57 4.85
C TYR A 416 16.65 -19.28 5.50
N GLY A 417 15.74 -18.44 6.01
CA GLY A 417 16.09 -17.09 6.42
C GLY A 417 16.62 -16.25 5.25
N ASN A 418 17.87 -15.78 5.34
CA ASN A 418 18.55 -15.00 4.29
C ASN A 418 19.47 -15.86 3.41
N ASP A 419 19.67 -17.12 3.75
CA ASP A 419 20.59 -18.02 3.05
C ASP A 419 19.82 -18.96 2.12
N ARG A 420 20.46 -19.38 1.03
CA ARG A 420 19.89 -20.40 0.14
C ARG A 420 19.79 -21.71 0.91
N ALA A 421 18.61 -22.31 0.88
CA ALA A 421 18.35 -23.57 1.54
C ALA A 421 19.26 -24.66 0.97
N LYS A 422 19.82 -25.50 1.84
CA LYS A 422 20.73 -26.60 1.45
C LYS A 422 20.01 -27.93 1.33
N SER A 423 18.83 -28.03 1.92
CA SER A 423 17.98 -29.20 1.90
C SER A 423 16.54 -28.78 2.17
N SER A 424 15.64 -29.11 1.25
CA SER A 424 14.20 -28.84 1.37
C SER A 424 13.41 -30.07 0.99
N ALA A 425 12.24 -30.22 1.61
CA ALA A 425 11.26 -31.22 1.26
C ALA A 425 9.98 -30.55 0.74
N ILE A 426 9.42 -31.09 -0.33
CA ILE A 426 8.07 -30.79 -0.85
C ILE A 426 7.23 -32.03 -0.57
N ASP A 427 6.15 -31.89 0.20
CA ASP A 427 5.35 -33.03 0.60
C ASP A 427 3.86 -32.69 0.66
N ASN A 428 3.03 -33.72 0.83
CA ASN A 428 1.58 -33.63 0.89
C ASN A 428 0.98 -33.88 2.30
N ASN A 429 1.83 -33.99 3.33
CA ASN A 429 1.48 -34.36 4.71
C ASN A 429 1.06 -33.17 5.59
N CYS A 430 0.72 -32.03 5.00
CA CYS A 430 -0.18 -31.10 5.68
C CYS A 430 -1.53 -31.78 5.87
N THR A 431 -1.79 -32.28 7.08
CA THR A 431 -2.97 -33.07 7.50
C THR A 431 -4.31 -32.32 7.42
N TRP A 432 -4.41 -31.24 6.65
CA TRP A 432 -5.63 -30.42 6.51
C TRP A 432 -6.34 -30.53 5.17
N PHE A 433 -5.80 -31.21 4.16
CA PHE A 433 -6.51 -31.36 2.88
C PHE A 433 -7.53 -32.50 2.92
N ALA A 434 -8.58 -32.33 3.72
CA ALA A 434 -9.89 -32.96 3.56
C ALA A 434 -10.90 -31.94 3.00
N ASN A 435 -10.54 -31.23 1.92
CA ASN A 435 -11.44 -30.70 0.90
C ASN A 435 -10.61 -29.90 -0.11
N ALA A 436 -10.69 -30.31 -1.37
CA ALA A 436 -10.20 -29.52 -2.49
C ALA A 436 -11.03 -28.22 -2.63
N ASP A 437 -10.39 -27.17 -3.14
CA ASP A 437 -10.96 -25.94 -3.72
C ASP A 437 -10.83 -24.58 -3.02
N ARG A 438 -10.17 -24.41 -1.88
CA ARG A 438 -9.78 -23.04 -1.44
C ARG A 438 -8.44 -23.02 -0.71
N ILE A 439 -7.42 -22.39 -1.29
CA ILE A 439 -6.37 -21.75 -0.48
C ILE A 439 -7.10 -20.63 0.27
N ASN A 440 -7.50 -20.88 1.51
CA ASN A 440 -8.11 -19.85 2.31
C ASN A 440 -7.00 -18.87 2.70
N TYR A 441 -7.14 -17.63 2.26
CA TYR A 441 -6.32 -16.53 2.75
C TYR A 441 -7.00 -15.98 4.00
N TYR A 442 -6.21 -15.55 4.97
CA TYR A 442 -6.74 -14.57 5.92
C TYR A 442 -6.98 -13.29 5.13
N PRO A 443 -8.11 -12.58 5.31
CA PRO A 443 -8.31 -11.27 4.71
C PRO A 443 -7.40 -10.22 5.38
N LEU A 444 -6.10 -10.41 5.20
CA LEU A 444 -4.97 -9.68 5.76
C LEU A 444 -3.88 -9.63 4.69
N TYR A 445 -3.44 -8.44 4.35
CA TYR A 445 -2.26 -8.20 3.52
C TYR A 445 -1.20 -7.49 4.37
N VAL A 446 0.05 -7.88 4.22
CA VAL A 446 1.19 -7.27 4.91
C VAL A 446 2.33 -7.12 3.92
N GLY A 447 2.79 -5.89 3.70
CA GLY A 447 3.87 -5.59 2.75
C GLY A 447 3.57 -6.10 1.33
N GLY A 448 2.34 -5.91 0.85
CA GLY A 448 1.89 -6.35 -0.47
C GLY A 448 1.63 -7.85 -0.61
N VAL A 449 1.70 -8.63 0.48
CA VAL A 449 1.45 -10.09 0.44
C VAL A 449 0.15 -10.43 1.13
N HIS A 450 -0.74 -11.13 0.43
CA HIS A 450 -1.95 -11.72 1.00
C HIS A 450 -1.58 -12.88 1.93
N VAL A 451 -1.84 -12.76 3.22
CA VAL A 451 -1.44 -13.72 4.25
C VAL A 451 -2.28 -15.00 4.13
N ARG A 452 -1.60 -16.13 3.93
CA ARG A 452 -2.26 -17.44 3.76
C ARG A 452 -2.56 -18.09 5.10
N GLN A 453 -3.62 -18.91 5.19
CA GLN A 453 -3.98 -19.61 6.44
C GLN A 453 -2.86 -20.49 7.03
N ASN A 454 -1.90 -20.91 6.19
CA ASN A 454 -0.79 -21.79 6.56
C ASN A 454 0.54 -21.04 6.85
N CYS A 455 0.60 -19.71 6.76
CA CYS A 455 1.78 -18.93 7.13
C CYS A 455 1.88 -18.81 8.66
N ARG A 456 2.44 -19.81 9.35
CA ARG A 456 2.48 -19.80 10.83
C ARG A 456 3.71 -19.19 11.47
N GLU A 457 4.77 -18.87 10.73
CA GLU A 457 6.02 -18.43 11.37
C GLU A 457 6.55 -17.08 10.88
N TYR A 458 6.52 -16.78 9.57
CA TYR A 458 6.96 -15.47 9.05
C TYR A 458 6.21 -15.07 7.78
N ILE A 459 5.80 -13.81 7.71
CA ILE A 459 5.34 -13.13 6.50
C ILE A 459 6.58 -12.51 5.85
N VAL A 460 6.88 -12.95 4.64
CA VAL A 460 7.95 -12.38 3.81
C VAL A 460 7.30 -11.83 2.54
N GLY A 461 7.57 -10.56 2.24
CA GLY A 461 6.99 -9.86 1.12
C GLY A 461 7.97 -8.89 0.47
N PRO A 462 7.78 -8.53 -0.81
CA PRO A 462 8.70 -7.68 -1.56
C PRO A 462 8.88 -6.29 -0.92
N ASN A 463 7.89 -5.86 -0.13
CA ASN A 463 7.89 -4.58 0.55
C ASN A 463 8.36 -4.68 2.01
N ILE A 464 8.71 -5.86 2.54
CA ILE A 464 9.26 -6.02 3.88
C ILE A 464 10.79 -6.03 3.76
N THR A 465 11.44 -4.91 4.09
CA THR A 465 12.88 -4.70 3.80
C THR A 465 13.79 -5.07 4.97
N SER A 466 13.25 -5.19 6.18
CA SER A 466 14.00 -5.63 7.37
C SER A 466 13.07 -6.10 8.49
N GLY A 467 13.63 -6.74 9.51
CA GLY A 467 12.92 -7.24 10.67
C GLY A 467 12.05 -8.46 10.38
N THR A 468 11.14 -8.78 11.29
CA THR A 468 10.26 -9.95 11.15
C THR A 468 8.80 -9.56 11.33
N ALA A 469 7.95 -10.09 10.47
CA ALA A 469 6.50 -10.06 10.61
C ALA A 469 6.00 -11.51 10.64
N SER A 470 5.01 -11.85 11.47
CA SER A 470 4.41 -13.19 11.53
C SER A 470 2.94 -13.10 11.90
N PHE A 471 2.12 -14.06 11.49
CA PHE A 471 0.69 -14.05 11.81
C PHE A 471 0.23 -15.39 12.37
N ASP A 472 -0.38 -15.34 13.56
CA ASP A 472 -1.07 -16.48 14.15
C ASP A 472 -2.58 -16.27 14.01
N GLY A 473 -3.19 -16.99 13.06
CA GLY A 473 -4.64 -16.91 12.84
C GLY A 473 -5.50 -17.54 13.94
N GLY A 474 -4.92 -18.34 14.83
CA GLY A 474 -5.62 -18.87 16.01
C GLY A 474 -5.85 -17.79 17.06
N THR A 475 -4.84 -16.97 17.33
CA THR A 475 -4.92 -15.80 18.23
C THR A 475 -5.29 -14.50 17.51
N ARG A 476 -5.33 -14.51 16.18
CA ARG A 476 -5.52 -13.34 15.30
C ARG A 476 -4.41 -12.29 15.47
N THR A 477 -3.20 -12.74 15.79
CA THR A 477 -2.08 -11.85 16.15
C THR A 477 -1.07 -11.72 15.01
N LEU A 478 -0.94 -10.52 14.46
CA LEU A 478 0.18 -10.08 13.63
C LEU A 478 1.31 -9.59 14.54
N SER A 479 2.39 -10.34 14.65
CA SER A 479 3.58 -9.95 15.41
C SER A 479 4.59 -9.25 14.50
N LEU A 480 5.01 -8.04 14.87
CA LEU A 480 6.01 -7.23 14.17
C LEU A 480 7.21 -7.01 15.09
N SER A 481 8.43 -7.27 14.61
CA SER A 481 9.66 -7.11 15.38
C SER A 481 10.73 -6.42 14.55
N ASN A 482 11.03 -5.17 14.89
CA ASN A 482 11.96 -4.29 14.16
C ASN A 482 11.70 -4.26 12.64
N VAL A 483 10.42 -4.38 12.24
CA VAL A 483 10.05 -4.51 10.84
C VAL A 483 10.17 -3.18 10.12
N THR A 484 10.66 -3.20 8.88
CA THR A 484 10.53 -2.06 7.95
C THR A 484 9.69 -2.49 6.75
N ILE A 485 8.60 -1.78 6.47
CA ILE A 485 7.72 -2.02 5.32
C ILE A 485 7.71 -0.78 4.42
N THR A 486 8.01 -0.95 3.12
CA THR A 486 8.04 0.13 2.12
C THR A 486 7.12 -0.16 0.93
N GLY A 487 6.06 0.62 0.71
CA GLY A 487 5.09 0.43 -0.39
C GLY A 487 5.08 1.59 -1.39
N GLN A 488 4.95 1.30 -2.69
CA GLN A 488 5.12 2.29 -3.77
C GLN A 488 3.83 2.66 -4.54
N GLY A 489 2.73 1.94 -4.37
CA GLY A 489 1.47 2.23 -5.07
C GLY A 489 0.57 3.19 -4.29
N SER A 490 -0.09 4.11 -4.99
CA SER A 490 -0.90 5.18 -4.40
C SER A 490 -2.40 4.91 -4.31
N ASP A 491 -2.92 3.91 -5.02
CA ASP A 491 -4.33 3.53 -4.87
C ASP A 491 -4.59 2.75 -3.56
N GLU A 492 -5.82 2.78 -3.05
CA GLU A 492 -6.18 2.10 -1.80
C GLU A 492 -6.39 0.58 -1.95
N THR A 493 -5.87 -0.05 -3.01
CA THR A 493 -5.98 -1.50 -3.14
C THR A 493 -5.25 -2.21 -1.98
N PRO A 494 -5.72 -3.39 -1.52
CA PRO A 494 -5.15 -4.07 -0.35
C PRO A 494 -3.63 -4.25 -0.39
N GLU A 495 -3.06 -4.42 -1.58
CA GLU A 495 -1.65 -4.71 -1.85
C GLU A 495 -0.74 -3.48 -1.70
N ASN A 496 -1.31 -2.27 -1.85
CA ASN A 496 -0.57 -1.01 -1.79
C ASN A 496 -0.52 -0.39 -0.40
N ASN A 497 -1.37 -0.86 0.52
CA ASN A 497 -1.31 -0.50 1.93
C ASN A 497 -0.13 -1.21 2.62
N GLY A 498 0.39 -0.62 3.70
CA GLY A 498 1.47 -1.26 4.47
C GLY A 498 0.98 -2.55 5.13
N ILE A 499 -0.15 -2.44 5.83
CA ILE A 499 -0.95 -3.56 6.32
C ILE A 499 -2.42 -3.24 6.01
N TYR A 500 -3.11 -4.17 5.37
CA TYR A 500 -4.55 -4.09 5.11
C TYR A 500 -5.25 -5.27 5.78
N SER A 501 -6.31 -5.03 6.54
CA SER A 501 -7.06 -6.10 7.21
C SER A 501 -8.56 -5.88 7.16
N LEU A 502 -9.29 -6.93 6.78
CA LEU A 502 -10.73 -7.10 7.05
C LEU A 502 -10.95 -8.15 8.15
N TYR A 503 -9.90 -8.51 8.89
CA TYR A 503 -9.94 -9.52 9.94
C TYR A 503 -10.43 -8.91 11.26
N ALA A 504 -11.66 -9.23 11.68
CA ALA A 504 -12.25 -8.64 12.87
C ALA A 504 -11.50 -9.04 14.15
N ASP A 505 -11.32 -8.06 15.04
CA ASP A 505 -10.64 -8.19 16.32
C ASP A 505 -9.18 -8.65 16.18
N MET A 506 -8.48 -8.17 15.15
CA MET A 506 -7.08 -8.51 14.93
C MET A 506 -6.16 -7.82 15.93
N ILE A 507 -5.15 -8.53 16.42
CA ILE A 507 -4.11 -7.97 17.28
C ILE A 507 -2.86 -7.69 16.44
N ILE A 508 -2.35 -6.47 16.45
CA ILE A 508 -1.03 -6.12 15.92
C ILE A 508 -0.10 -5.94 17.12
N SER A 509 0.76 -6.93 17.36
CA SER A 509 1.71 -6.95 18.48
C SER A 509 3.09 -6.51 17.99
N THR A 510 3.64 -5.43 18.56
CA THR A 510 4.91 -4.85 18.14
C THR A 510 6.01 -5.08 19.18
N SER A 511 7.23 -5.35 18.71
CA SER A 511 8.45 -5.37 19.52
C SER A 511 9.57 -4.62 18.79
N GLY A 512 10.47 -3.98 19.54
CA GLY A 512 11.49 -3.09 18.97
C GLY A 512 10.92 -1.84 18.30
N THR A 513 11.60 -1.33 17.26
CA THR A 513 11.17 -0.15 16.47
C THR A 513 10.70 -0.57 15.09
N ASN A 514 9.40 -0.44 14.82
CA ASN A 514 8.78 -0.84 13.57
C ASN A 514 8.47 0.39 12.72
N ASN A 515 8.82 0.37 11.43
CA ASN A 515 8.65 1.50 10.51
C ASN A 515 7.87 1.06 9.27
N ILE A 516 6.77 1.74 8.95
CA ILE A 516 5.97 1.50 7.75
C ILE A 516 5.96 2.81 6.96
N THR A 517 6.39 2.77 5.70
CA THR A 517 6.41 3.93 4.79
C THR A 517 5.75 3.55 3.47
N THR A 518 4.60 4.13 3.15
CA THR A 518 3.81 3.77 1.97
C THR A 518 3.31 5.00 1.23
N LYS A 519 2.89 4.86 -0.02
CA LYS A 519 2.12 5.92 -0.69
C LYS A 519 0.65 5.93 -0.28
N ALA A 520 -0.02 4.77 -0.37
CA ALA A 520 -1.35 4.55 0.22
C ALA A 520 -1.30 4.49 1.75
N ALA A 521 -2.39 4.06 2.41
CA ALA A 521 -2.44 4.05 3.88
C ALA A 521 -1.44 3.06 4.50
N GLY A 522 -0.81 3.46 5.60
CA GLY A 522 0.16 2.60 6.29
C GLY A 522 -0.54 1.43 6.98
N LEU A 523 -1.61 1.71 7.72
CA LEU A 523 -2.57 0.72 8.21
C LEU A 523 -3.95 1.02 7.64
N ASN A 524 -4.59 0.01 7.04
CA ASN A 524 -5.97 0.08 6.57
C ASN A 524 -6.78 -1.02 7.27
N LEU A 525 -7.49 -0.64 8.33
CA LEU A 525 -8.16 -1.52 9.27
C LEU A 525 -9.67 -1.36 9.09
N ARG A 526 -10.29 -2.24 8.31
CA ARG A 526 -11.70 -2.11 7.94
C ARG A 526 -12.67 -2.57 9.04
N VAL A 527 -12.15 -3.14 10.11
CA VAL A 527 -12.86 -3.74 11.25
C VAL A 527 -12.02 -3.55 12.52
N ASN A 528 -12.60 -3.89 13.68
CA ASN A 528 -11.97 -3.75 14.99
C ASN A 528 -10.56 -4.33 15.04
N ALA A 529 -9.64 -3.61 15.68
CA ALA A 529 -8.25 -4.04 15.81
C ALA A 529 -7.59 -3.47 17.07
N THR A 530 -6.67 -4.23 17.65
CA THR A 530 -5.87 -3.81 18.80
C THR A 530 -4.40 -3.75 18.41
N ILE A 531 -3.76 -2.60 18.58
CA ILE A 531 -2.32 -2.41 18.34
C ILE A 531 -1.62 -2.34 19.69
N THR A 532 -0.76 -3.30 20.02
CA THR A 532 -0.11 -3.41 21.34
C THR A 532 1.39 -3.62 21.21
N GLY A 533 2.17 -3.35 22.26
CA GLY A 533 3.59 -3.69 22.30
C GLY A 533 4.53 -2.49 22.45
N SER A 534 5.51 -2.33 21.56
CA SER A 534 6.52 -1.25 21.57
C SER A 534 6.29 -0.21 20.47
N HIS A 535 7.35 0.37 19.89
CA HIS A 535 7.27 1.49 18.97
C HIS A 535 6.77 1.11 17.58
N LEU A 536 5.86 1.91 17.06
CA LEU A 536 5.35 1.82 15.69
C LEU A 536 5.36 3.21 15.04
N ASN A 537 6.07 3.34 13.93
CA ASN A 537 6.12 4.54 13.12
C ASN A 537 5.51 4.26 11.76
N ILE A 538 4.61 5.14 11.32
CA ILE A 538 3.91 5.03 10.06
C ILE A 538 4.00 6.37 9.34
N THR A 539 4.43 6.33 8.08
CA THR A 539 4.43 7.47 7.16
C THR A 539 3.68 7.09 5.88
N SER A 540 2.67 7.86 5.52
CA SER A 540 1.97 7.76 4.24
C SER A 540 2.22 9.02 3.40
N GLU A 541 2.65 8.86 2.14
CA GLU A 541 3.02 9.97 1.25
C GLU A 541 1.83 10.59 0.52
N GLU A 542 0.75 9.84 0.31
CA GLU A 542 -0.44 10.29 -0.42
C GLU A 542 -1.76 10.03 0.35
N GLY A 543 -1.79 9.08 1.30
CA GLY A 543 -2.98 8.73 2.09
C GLY A 543 -2.87 9.04 3.60
N ALA A 544 -3.76 8.42 4.38
CA ALA A 544 -3.75 8.50 5.84
C ALA A 544 -2.69 7.55 6.45
N ALA A 545 -2.10 7.87 7.60
CA ALA A 545 -1.24 6.90 8.28
C ALA A 545 -2.05 5.68 8.77
N ILE A 546 -3.22 5.93 9.37
CA ILE A 546 -4.18 4.89 9.74
C ILE A 546 -5.54 5.25 9.15
N ALA A 547 -6.09 4.37 8.32
CA ALA A 547 -7.47 4.41 7.85
C ALA A 547 -8.28 3.32 8.55
N ALA A 548 -9.30 3.70 9.30
CA ALA A 548 -10.21 2.82 10.00
C ALA A 548 -11.58 2.82 9.31
N GLY A 549 -12.12 1.63 9.04
CA GLY A 549 -13.44 1.49 8.43
C GLY A 549 -14.56 2.05 9.32
N ALA A 550 -15.68 2.41 8.70
CA ALA A 550 -16.88 2.86 9.41
C ALA A 550 -17.32 1.81 10.46
N GLY A 551 -17.49 2.24 11.71
CA GLY A 551 -17.85 1.38 12.84
C GLY A 551 -16.72 0.53 13.43
N ALA A 552 -15.47 0.70 12.98
CA ALA A 552 -14.33 -0.02 13.55
C ALA A 552 -13.85 0.61 14.85
N ASP A 553 -13.69 -0.20 15.90
CA ASP A 553 -13.02 0.19 17.15
C ASP A 553 -11.54 -0.16 17.07
N VAL A 554 -10.68 0.87 17.00
CA VAL A 554 -9.22 0.71 17.00
C VAL A 554 -8.69 1.02 18.40
N THR A 555 -8.12 0.02 19.06
CA THR A 555 -7.50 0.17 20.39
C THR A 555 -5.97 0.20 20.28
N MET A 556 -5.30 1.12 20.97
CA MET A 556 -3.83 1.23 20.98
C MET A 556 -3.25 1.15 22.40
N GLU A 557 -2.26 0.27 22.58
CA GLU A 557 -1.61 -0.11 23.84
C GLU A 557 -0.10 -0.29 23.65
N LEU A 558 0.57 0.76 23.17
CA LEU A 558 2.02 0.78 22.96
C LEU A 558 2.76 1.24 24.24
N SER A 559 3.97 0.77 24.45
CA SER A 559 4.79 1.04 25.65
C SER A 559 5.54 2.38 25.57
N SER A 560 5.94 2.89 26.74
CA SER A 560 6.57 4.21 26.89
C SER A 560 8.07 4.24 26.58
N GLY A 561 8.54 5.35 25.99
CA GLY A 561 9.97 5.70 25.88
C GLY A 561 10.23 6.72 24.76
N THR A 562 10.00 6.29 23.51
CA THR A 562 10.11 7.10 22.29
C THR A 562 8.71 7.23 21.70
N PRO A 563 8.30 8.38 21.15
CA PRO A 563 6.97 8.52 20.57
C PRO A 563 6.75 7.60 19.37
N SER A 564 5.59 6.93 19.33
CA SER A 564 5.08 6.29 18.12
C SER A 564 4.43 7.34 17.23
N CYS A 565 4.82 7.41 15.96
CA CYS A 565 4.46 8.49 15.05
C CYS A 565 3.60 7.98 13.88
N PHE A 566 2.46 8.61 13.63
CA PHE A 566 1.50 8.27 12.59
C PHE A 566 1.29 9.50 11.71
N LYS A 567 2.05 9.57 10.61
CA LYS A 567 2.07 10.71 9.69
C LYS A 567 1.43 10.33 8.36
N GLY A 568 0.23 10.80 8.07
CA GLY A 568 -0.32 10.75 6.72
C GLY A 568 -0.08 12.03 5.96
N LYS A 569 -0.30 11.98 4.64
CA LYS A 569 -0.40 13.17 3.80
C LYS A 569 -1.72 13.87 4.06
N THR A 570 -2.82 13.12 4.04
CA THR A 570 -4.16 13.63 4.38
C THR A 570 -4.34 13.67 5.89
N TYR A 571 -4.33 12.50 6.55
CA TYR A 571 -4.67 12.37 7.97
C TYR A 571 -3.69 11.50 8.76
N GLY A 572 -3.46 11.83 10.03
CA GLY A 572 -2.75 10.90 10.94
C GLY A 572 -3.58 9.65 11.25
N TYR A 573 -4.87 9.84 11.50
CA TYR A 573 -5.89 8.82 11.66
C TYR A 573 -7.19 9.30 10.98
N ASP A 574 -7.81 8.44 10.18
CA ASP A 574 -9.06 8.70 9.47
C ASP A 574 -10.07 7.58 9.73
N GLY A 575 -11.25 7.92 10.26
CA GLY A 575 -12.37 6.99 10.46
C GLY A 575 -13.30 6.79 9.25
N MET A 576 -12.88 7.23 8.06
CA MET A 576 -13.54 7.01 6.75
C MET A 576 -15.06 7.25 6.73
N ASN A 577 -15.49 8.50 6.48
CA ASN A 577 -16.86 8.92 6.14
C ASN A 577 -18.01 8.42 7.06
N GLY A 578 -17.72 7.93 8.26
CA GLY A 578 -18.73 7.77 9.31
C GLY A 578 -18.36 6.74 10.37
N HIS A 579 -17.73 7.20 11.46
CA HIS A 579 -17.95 6.67 12.80
C HIS A 579 -17.03 5.51 13.24
N SER A 580 -15.70 5.63 13.11
CA SER A 580 -14.77 4.74 13.83
C SER A 580 -14.53 5.24 15.27
N SER A 581 -14.28 4.34 16.23
CA SER A 581 -13.83 4.73 17.58
C SER A 581 -12.33 4.53 17.71
N LEU A 582 -11.66 5.47 18.38
CA LEU A 582 -10.25 5.35 18.73
C LEU A 582 -10.09 5.29 20.24
N VAL A 583 -9.60 4.17 20.75
CA VAL A 583 -9.27 3.97 22.16
C VAL A 583 -7.75 3.91 22.30
N ILE A 584 -7.17 4.72 23.19
CA ILE A 584 -5.74 4.69 23.46
C ILE A 584 -5.54 4.46 24.95
N ASN A 585 -4.93 3.34 25.30
CA ASN A 585 -4.72 2.87 26.65
C ASN A 585 -3.22 2.90 27.03
N LYS A 586 -2.95 2.78 28.33
CA LYS A 586 -1.59 2.53 28.83
C LYS A 586 -1.29 1.03 28.76
N THR A 587 -0.02 0.70 28.53
CA THR A 587 0.47 -0.65 28.84
C THR A 587 0.47 -0.91 30.34
N SER A 588 0.35 -2.17 30.73
CA SER A 588 0.43 -2.66 32.11
C SER A 588 1.75 -2.31 32.82
N SER A 589 2.78 -1.87 32.09
CA SER A 589 4.13 -1.56 32.56
C SER A 589 4.36 -0.13 33.08
N GLY A 590 3.33 0.71 33.22
CA GLY A 590 3.37 1.88 34.11
C GLY A 590 3.99 3.19 33.59
N GLY A 591 4.51 3.25 32.36
CA GLY A 591 4.97 4.52 31.75
C GLY A 591 3.94 5.09 30.76
N GLY A 592 3.81 6.41 30.68
CA GLY A 592 2.90 7.05 29.71
C GLY A 592 3.43 6.92 28.28
N ALA A 593 2.71 6.19 27.43
CA ALA A 593 3.01 6.10 26.01
C ALA A 593 2.68 7.42 25.28
N LEU A 594 3.55 7.81 24.36
CA LEU A 594 3.49 9.07 23.62
C LEU A 594 3.12 8.78 22.16
N TYR A 595 1.97 9.28 21.72
CA TYR A 595 1.46 9.08 20.36
C TYR A 595 1.46 10.41 19.61
N LYS A 596 1.93 10.42 18.36
CA LYS A 596 1.93 11.57 17.46
C LYS A 596 1.11 11.26 16.23
N PHE A 597 0.02 11.99 16.00
CA PHE A 597 -0.76 11.91 14.77
C PHE A 597 -0.57 13.21 13.97
N ALA A 598 -0.27 13.09 12.69
CA ALA A 598 -0.01 14.23 11.80
C ALA A 598 -0.61 13.98 10.40
N GLY A 599 -1.31 14.98 9.85
CA GLY A 599 -1.77 14.98 8.45
C GLY A 599 -2.13 16.39 7.99
N GLU A 600 -1.92 16.72 6.70
CA GLU A 600 -2.10 18.08 6.17
C GLU A 600 -3.56 18.55 6.21
N GLU A 601 -4.51 17.61 6.16
CA GLU A 601 -5.94 17.88 6.19
C GLU A 601 -6.57 17.68 7.59
N GLY A 602 -5.84 17.05 8.51
CA GLY A 602 -6.28 16.80 9.89
C GLY A 602 -5.44 15.73 10.59
N ASN A 603 -5.48 15.65 11.92
CA ASN A 603 -4.66 14.68 12.65
C ASN A 603 -5.42 13.42 13.00
N ILE A 604 -6.60 13.56 13.61
CA ILE A 604 -7.54 12.47 13.87
C ILE A 604 -8.89 12.96 13.38
N VAL A 605 -9.45 12.35 12.34
CA VAL A 605 -10.67 12.84 11.69
C VAL A 605 -11.69 11.71 11.52
N ASN A 606 -12.96 12.08 11.31
CA ASN A 606 -14.05 11.14 11.03
C ASN A 606 -14.30 10.10 12.13
N ILE A 607 -14.04 10.46 13.40
CA ILE A 607 -14.23 9.58 14.56
C ILE A 607 -15.56 9.82 15.25
N ASP A 608 -16.10 8.74 15.81
CA ASP A 608 -17.29 8.73 16.65
C ASP A 608 -16.96 9.01 18.11
N THR A 609 -15.95 8.29 18.62
CA THR A 609 -15.47 8.46 19.98
C THR A 609 -13.95 8.42 20.03
N LEU A 610 -13.38 9.23 20.93
CA LEU A 610 -11.96 9.18 21.29
C LEU A 610 -11.87 8.94 22.79
N GLN A 611 -11.36 7.76 23.18
CA GLN A 611 -11.17 7.40 24.59
C GLN A 611 -9.68 7.35 24.92
N LEU A 612 -9.27 8.06 25.98
CA LEU A 612 -7.88 8.09 26.44
C LEU A 612 -7.77 7.52 27.86
N GLY A 613 -7.12 6.37 27.97
CA GLY A 613 -6.79 5.71 29.23
C GLY A 613 -5.92 6.59 30.14
N SER A 614 -6.03 6.37 31.45
CA SER A 614 -5.45 7.26 32.45
C SER A 614 -3.92 7.46 32.30
N GLY A 615 -3.52 8.66 31.87
CA GLY A 615 -2.12 9.07 31.72
C GLY A 615 -1.46 8.66 30.40
N VAL A 616 -2.26 8.26 29.41
CA VAL A 616 -1.89 8.32 27.98
C VAL A 616 -1.67 9.77 27.58
N LYS A 617 -0.70 10.00 26.69
CA LYS A 617 -0.25 11.34 26.28
C LYS A 617 -0.31 11.45 24.76
N LEU A 618 -1.22 12.26 24.23
CA LEU A 618 -1.17 12.69 22.84
C LEU A 618 -0.15 13.83 22.74
N HIS A 619 0.92 13.65 21.98
CA HIS A 619 1.88 14.72 21.74
C HIS A 619 1.35 15.60 20.62
N SER A 620 0.78 16.72 21.00
CA SER A 620 0.39 17.74 20.05
C SER A 620 0.43 19.10 20.69
N ARG A 621 1.00 20.06 19.97
CA ARG A 621 0.83 21.48 20.29
C ARG A 621 -0.60 21.83 19.92
N TRP A 622 -1.45 21.81 20.93
CA TRP A 622 -2.73 22.50 20.99
C TRP A 622 -3.80 21.79 20.14
N THR A 623 -4.50 20.86 20.79
CA THR A 623 -5.61 20.10 20.20
C THR A 623 -6.92 20.82 20.39
N TRP A 624 -7.67 21.00 19.30
CA TRP A 624 -9.06 21.42 19.37
C TRP A 624 -9.91 20.49 18.51
N TYR A 625 -11.06 20.09 19.04
CA TYR A 625 -12.03 19.26 18.33
C TYR A 625 -13.01 20.17 17.60
N ASN A 626 -13.13 19.98 16.29
CA ASN A 626 -14.15 20.63 15.48
C ASN A 626 -15.38 19.71 15.44
N GLY A 627 -16.44 20.10 16.16
CA GLY A 627 -17.69 19.35 16.24
C GLY A 627 -18.41 19.20 14.89
N ASP A 628 -18.30 20.20 14.01
CA ASP A 628 -18.90 20.16 12.67
C ASP A 628 -18.18 19.18 11.73
N LYS A 629 -16.90 18.89 11.99
CA LYS A 629 -16.03 18.04 11.15
C LYS A 629 -15.65 16.72 11.80
N LEU A 630 -16.11 16.44 13.02
CA LEU A 630 -15.74 15.27 13.82
C LEU A 630 -14.20 15.04 13.86
N ALA A 631 -13.44 16.12 14.04
CA ALA A 631 -11.99 16.11 13.81
C ALA A 631 -11.20 16.80 14.92
N VAL A 632 -10.12 16.16 15.38
CA VAL A 632 -9.10 16.73 16.27
C VAL A 632 -7.99 17.35 15.44
N TYR A 633 -7.89 18.68 15.49
CA TYR A 633 -6.87 19.47 14.83
C TYR A 633 -5.78 19.89 15.81
N THR A 634 -4.53 19.96 15.33
CA THR A 634 -3.41 20.56 16.07
C THR A 634 -3.01 21.85 15.37
N MET A 635 -2.51 22.84 16.10
CA MET A 635 -2.09 24.14 15.55
C MET A 635 -1.03 24.03 14.43
N GLU A 636 -0.30 22.90 14.33
CA GLU A 636 0.64 22.63 13.23
C GLU A 636 -0.03 22.70 11.83
N ASN A 637 -1.33 22.44 11.73
CA ASN A 637 -2.06 22.48 10.46
C ASN A 637 -2.57 23.88 10.07
N VAL A 638 -2.56 24.85 10.99
CA VAL A 638 -3.02 26.23 10.71
C VAL A 638 -1.84 27.21 10.63
N ALA A 639 -0.72 26.93 11.28
CA ALA A 639 0.43 27.84 11.35
C ALA A 639 1.71 27.23 10.78
N LYS A 640 1.90 27.34 9.46
CA LYS A 640 3.24 27.34 8.84
C LYS A 640 3.99 28.62 9.23
N ALA A 641 4.46 28.75 10.48
CA ALA A 641 5.49 29.71 10.89
C ALA A 641 6.17 29.27 12.22
N ASN A 642 7.29 28.56 12.05
CA ASN A 642 8.48 28.43 12.90
C ASN A 642 8.38 28.44 14.45
N ASP A 643 8.87 27.32 14.99
CA ASP A 643 9.64 27.14 16.24
C ASP A 643 8.99 27.26 17.62
N LEU A 644 9.39 26.29 18.45
CA LEU A 644 9.41 26.22 19.92
C LEU A 644 8.21 25.68 20.73
N ASP A 645 8.63 25.11 21.85
CA ASP A 645 8.21 23.91 22.56
C ASP A 645 7.18 24.19 23.69
N TYR A 646 6.77 23.12 24.38
CA TYR A 646 5.95 23.05 25.62
C TYR A 646 4.43 22.90 25.46
N GLY A 647 3.87 21.83 26.05
CA GLY A 647 2.42 21.55 26.06
C GLY A 647 1.98 20.47 27.06
N THR A 648 0.86 20.76 27.72
CA THR A 648 0.22 20.14 28.90
C THR A 648 -0.72 18.96 28.58
N TRP A 649 -1.16 18.22 29.61
CA TRP A 649 -1.68 16.84 29.58
C TRP A 649 -3.20 16.73 29.82
N ILE A 650 -3.92 15.80 29.16
CA ILE A 650 -5.37 15.58 29.33
C ILE A 650 -5.68 14.08 29.65
N ARG A 651 -6.66 13.75 30.52
CA ARG A 651 -7.07 12.37 30.93
C ARG A 651 -8.60 12.20 31.07
N GLY A 652 -9.25 11.23 30.39
CA GLY A 652 -10.60 10.65 30.66
C GLY A 652 -11.68 10.79 29.53
N ASP A 653 -12.92 10.35 29.76
CA ASP A 653 -14.08 10.39 28.82
C ASP A 653 -14.48 11.84 28.49
N VAL A 654 -14.25 12.28 27.25
CA VAL A 654 -14.45 13.68 26.85
C VAL A 654 -15.85 13.88 26.26
N THR A 655 -16.68 14.63 26.98
CA THR A 655 -17.89 15.30 26.46
C THR A 655 -17.61 16.80 26.33
N TRP A 656 -18.28 17.52 25.43
CA TRP A 656 -18.02 18.96 25.24
C TRP A 656 -19.21 19.77 25.73
N ALA A 657 -18.95 20.83 26.49
CA ALA A 657 -19.97 21.75 26.99
C ALA A 657 -19.66 23.19 26.58
N GLU A 658 -20.71 23.92 26.23
CA GLU A 658 -20.66 25.36 25.95
C GLU A 658 -20.33 26.12 27.23
N TYR A 659 -19.32 26.98 27.16
CA TYR A 659 -19.02 27.89 28.25
C TYR A 659 -19.95 29.10 28.19
N PRO A 660 -20.37 29.66 29.32
CA PRO A 660 -21.36 30.73 29.34
C PRO A 660 -20.77 32.11 28.94
N VAL A 661 -19.67 32.15 28.19
CA VAL A 661 -18.98 33.37 27.74
C VAL A 661 -18.54 33.23 26.28
N ASN A 662 -18.62 34.32 25.54
CA ASN A 662 -18.16 34.43 24.15
C ASN A 662 -17.04 35.46 24.03
N ILE A 663 -16.13 35.25 23.08
CA ILE A 663 -15.09 36.22 22.73
C ILE A 663 -15.10 36.40 21.21
N CYS A 664 -15.06 37.64 20.74
CA CYS A 664 -15.05 38.00 19.31
C CYS A 664 -16.20 37.35 18.51
N GLY A 665 -17.39 37.29 19.11
CA GLY A 665 -18.59 36.67 18.52
C GLY A 665 -18.61 35.15 18.49
N GLU A 666 -17.58 34.48 19.01
CA GLU A 666 -17.47 33.02 19.03
C GLU A 666 -17.81 32.45 20.40
N GLN A 667 -18.60 31.37 20.39
CA GLN A 667 -18.97 30.58 21.56
C GLN A 667 -17.76 29.80 22.07
N LEU A 668 -17.39 29.95 23.35
CA LEU A 668 -16.31 29.15 23.93
C LEU A 668 -16.84 27.75 24.31
N TYR A 669 -15.98 26.73 24.17
CA TYR A 669 -16.29 25.34 24.49
C TYR A 669 -15.20 24.70 25.36
N GLY A 670 -15.61 23.73 26.17
CA GLY A 670 -14.75 23.00 27.10
C GLY A 670 -14.90 21.50 27.07
N ALA A 671 -13.78 20.81 27.24
CA ALA A 671 -13.76 19.38 27.51
C ALA A 671 -14.24 19.09 28.95
N VAL A 672 -15.38 18.42 29.06
CA VAL A 672 -15.89 17.78 30.27
C VAL A 672 -15.39 16.35 30.30
N ILE A 673 -14.56 16.05 31.28
CA ILE A 673 -13.90 14.76 31.38
C ILE A 673 -14.39 13.96 32.58
N ASN A 674 -15.02 12.79 32.34
CA ASN A 674 -15.65 11.97 33.38
C ASN A 674 -16.66 12.77 34.23
N GLY A 675 -17.44 13.64 33.59
CA GLY A 675 -18.39 14.53 34.29
C GLY A 675 -17.74 15.70 35.06
N VAL A 676 -16.42 15.92 34.90
CA VAL A 676 -15.66 17.01 35.54
C VAL A 676 -15.04 17.89 34.47
N TYR A 677 -15.34 19.19 34.48
CA TYR A 677 -14.68 20.16 33.59
C TYR A 677 -13.16 20.17 33.81
N ARG A 678 -12.39 19.90 32.75
CA ARG A 678 -10.92 19.70 32.84
C ARG A 678 -10.16 20.37 31.69
N GLY A 679 -10.65 21.51 31.22
CA GLY A 679 -9.99 22.29 30.17
C GLY A 679 -9.97 23.77 30.51
N ASN A 680 -8.85 24.27 31.04
CA ASN A 680 -8.56 25.69 30.92
C ASN A 680 -8.37 25.95 29.42
N ILE A 681 -9.13 26.89 28.85
CA ILE A 681 -8.71 27.49 27.58
C ILE A 681 -7.39 28.19 27.92
N TYR A 682 -6.25 27.80 27.35
CA TYR A 682 -5.03 28.59 27.43
C TYR A 682 -4.80 29.19 26.05
N GLY A 683 -4.98 30.50 25.96
CA GLY A 683 -4.87 31.25 24.73
C GLY A 683 -6.08 31.02 23.81
N PHE A 684 -7.00 31.98 23.81
CA PHE A 684 -8.01 32.12 22.76
C PHE A 684 -7.33 32.75 21.53
N TYR A 685 -7.19 31.98 20.44
CA TYR A 685 -6.53 32.43 19.21
C TYR A 685 -7.56 32.70 18.12
N ASN A 686 -8.06 33.93 18.10
CA ASN A 686 -8.83 34.47 16.98
C ASN A 686 -7.96 35.50 16.23
N LYS A 687 -8.14 35.67 14.91
CA LYS A 687 -7.43 36.66 14.07
C LYS A 687 -7.55 38.10 14.56
N TYR A 688 -8.49 38.36 15.46
CA TYR A 688 -8.78 39.66 16.07
C TYR A 688 -8.09 39.88 17.43
N THR A 689 -7.30 38.91 17.89
CA THR A 689 -6.61 38.97 19.18
C THR A 689 -5.10 39.06 18.95
N THR A 690 -4.50 40.18 19.37
CA THR A 690 -3.04 40.37 19.40
C THR A 690 -2.52 40.22 20.82
N TYR A 691 -1.51 39.37 21.01
CA TYR A 691 -0.96 39.05 22.31
C TYR A 691 0.58 39.17 22.28
N ASN A 692 1.19 39.48 23.42
CA ASN A 692 2.63 39.41 23.55
C ASN A 692 3.04 37.94 23.68
N LYS A 693 3.75 37.42 22.68
CA LYS A 693 4.12 36.00 22.57
C LYS A 693 4.95 35.46 23.75
N ASN A 694 5.47 36.34 24.60
CA ASN A 694 6.33 35.99 25.72
C ASN A 694 5.69 36.18 27.12
N THR A 695 4.49 36.79 27.25
CA THR A 695 3.91 37.11 28.57
C THR A 695 2.37 37.12 28.68
N SER A 696 1.61 37.17 27.58
CA SER A 696 0.14 37.36 27.63
C SER A 696 -0.64 36.04 27.74
N ASN A 697 -1.60 35.95 28.66
CA ASN A 697 -2.46 34.76 28.88
C ASN A 697 -3.96 35.15 28.92
N ILE A 698 -4.76 34.62 27.99
CA ILE A 698 -6.22 34.51 28.14
C ILE A 698 -6.51 33.10 28.65
N SER A 699 -7.29 32.94 29.72
CA SER A 699 -7.78 31.62 30.10
C SER A 699 -9.15 31.57 30.70
N TYR A 700 -9.89 30.48 30.52
CA TYR A 700 -11.20 30.29 31.15
C TYR A 700 -11.19 29.06 32.06
N ASP A 701 -11.48 29.25 33.35
CA ASP A 701 -11.73 28.18 34.31
C ASP A 701 -13.24 27.94 34.46
N PRO A 702 -13.78 26.87 33.87
CA PRO A 702 -15.20 26.55 33.95
C PRO A 702 -15.68 26.12 35.35
N ALA A 703 -14.79 25.70 36.24
CA ALA A 703 -15.19 25.30 37.60
C ALA A 703 -15.55 26.52 38.45
N SER A 704 -14.82 27.63 38.25
CA SER A 704 -15.09 28.91 38.91
C SER A 704 -15.93 29.87 38.05
N GLY A 705 -16.09 29.60 36.76
CA GLY A 705 -16.74 30.51 35.81
C GLY A 705 -15.86 31.70 35.42
N THR A 706 -14.54 31.58 35.59
CA THR A 706 -13.61 32.72 35.55
C THR A 706 -12.80 32.80 34.26
N LEU A 707 -12.98 33.88 33.51
CA LEU A 707 -12.13 34.33 32.40
C LEU A 707 -10.99 35.21 32.93
N THR A 708 -9.75 34.71 32.89
CA THR A 708 -8.54 35.49 33.19
C THR A 708 -8.03 36.21 31.95
N LEU A 709 -7.76 37.50 32.09
CA LEU A 709 -7.12 38.37 31.11
C LEU A 709 -5.81 38.92 31.70
N SER A 710 -4.67 38.49 31.15
CA SER A 710 -3.33 38.99 31.50
C SER A 710 -2.59 39.53 30.29
N ASP A 711 -2.34 40.84 30.27
CA ASP A 711 -1.65 41.57 29.19
C ASP A 711 -2.26 41.33 27.79
N VAL A 712 -3.59 41.33 27.69
CA VAL A 712 -4.35 40.96 26.49
C VAL A 712 -4.75 42.17 25.65
N SER A 713 -4.63 42.11 24.32
CA SER A 713 -5.22 43.12 23.40
C SER A 713 -6.15 42.48 22.36
N ILE A 714 -7.43 42.80 22.43
CA ILE A 714 -8.48 42.39 21.48
C ILE A 714 -8.88 43.59 20.62
N ASP A 715 -8.89 43.43 19.30
CA ASP A 715 -9.39 44.42 18.33
C ASP A 715 -10.35 43.73 17.34
N TYR A 716 -11.63 43.72 17.70
CA TYR A 716 -12.68 42.98 17.02
C TYR A 716 -13.52 43.90 16.11
N PRO A 717 -13.71 43.58 14.82
CA PRO A 717 -14.50 44.42 13.91
C PRO A 717 -16.02 44.32 14.14
N GLY A 718 -16.49 43.30 14.87
CA GLY A 718 -17.90 43.12 15.21
C GLY A 718 -18.30 43.80 16.53
N SER A 719 -19.51 43.53 16.99
CA SER A 719 -20.02 43.91 18.31
C SER A 719 -19.74 42.79 19.32
N ASP A 720 -19.67 43.12 20.61
CA ASP A 720 -19.59 42.14 21.70
C ASP A 720 -18.25 41.39 21.68
N ALA A 721 -17.14 42.13 21.76
CA ALA A 721 -15.80 41.54 21.78
C ALA A 721 -15.62 40.55 22.94
N ILE A 722 -16.28 40.78 24.08
CA ILE A 722 -16.55 39.74 25.09
C ILE A 722 -18.03 39.83 25.48
N SER A 723 -18.71 38.70 25.64
CA SER A 723 -20.06 38.70 26.22
C SER A 723 -20.36 37.53 27.14
N ALA A 724 -21.10 37.78 28.21
CA ALA A 724 -21.76 36.73 28.99
C ALA A 724 -23.04 36.30 28.28
N ASN A 725 -23.27 35.00 28.19
CA ASN A 725 -24.49 34.44 27.60
C ASN A 725 -25.70 34.60 28.52
N ASP A 726 -26.91 34.35 27.99
CA ASP A 726 -28.12 34.44 28.81
C ASP A 726 -28.05 33.45 29.99
N ASN A 727 -28.45 33.89 31.18
CA ASN A 727 -28.40 33.11 32.44
C ASN A 727 -26.98 32.70 32.90
N ALA A 728 -25.94 33.37 32.40
CA ALA A 728 -24.55 33.09 32.74
C ALA A 728 -24.11 33.74 34.06
N ASN A 729 -23.21 33.09 34.80
CA ASN A 729 -22.41 33.75 35.83
C ASN A 729 -20.94 33.70 35.39
N VAL A 730 -20.35 34.85 35.08
CA VAL A 730 -18.99 34.94 34.55
C VAL A 730 -18.17 35.90 35.39
N THR A 731 -17.01 35.46 35.85
CA THR A 731 -16.01 36.35 36.46
C THR A 731 -14.95 36.68 35.41
N ILE A 732 -14.56 37.94 35.27
CA ILE A 732 -13.42 38.39 34.48
C ILE A 732 -12.32 38.81 35.45
N LYS A 733 -11.30 37.97 35.58
CA LYS A 733 -10.12 38.25 36.40
C LYS A 733 -9.09 39.01 35.58
N VAL A 734 -8.79 40.23 35.99
CA VAL A 734 -7.93 41.17 35.28
C VAL A 734 -6.57 41.25 35.97
N SER A 735 -5.48 40.96 35.25
CA SER A 735 -4.10 41.18 35.68
C SER A 735 -3.30 41.87 34.58
N GLY A 736 -2.26 42.63 34.92
CA GLY A 736 -1.45 43.34 33.92
C GLY A 736 -2.24 44.41 33.14
N LYS A 737 -1.88 44.65 31.86
CA LYS A 737 -2.50 45.69 31.03
C LYS A 737 -3.34 45.11 29.89
N ASN A 738 -4.66 45.20 30.00
CA ASN A 738 -5.60 44.62 29.03
C ASN A 738 -6.33 45.69 28.24
N ASN A 739 -6.58 45.42 26.96
CA ASN A 739 -7.31 46.27 26.04
C ASN A 739 -8.31 45.46 25.24
N VAL A 740 -9.59 45.83 25.27
CA VAL A 740 -10.68 45.15 24.57
C VAL A 740 -11.42 46.17 23.73
N LYS A 741 -11.23 46.10 22.42
CA LYS A 741 -11.84 47.01 21.46
C LYS A 741 -12.78 46.26 20.52
N ALA A 742 -13.97 46.80 20.37
CA ALA A 742 -14.96 46.40 19.38
C ALA A 742 -15.27 47.57 18.45
N SER A 743 -15.22 47.35 17.15
CA SER A 743 -15.69 48.32 16.15
C SER A 743 -17.21 48.32 16.01
N GLY A 744 -17.88 47.29 16.52
CA GLY A 744 -19.33 47.22 16.68
C GLY A 744 -19.82 47.87 17.97
N PHE A 745 -21.10 47.67 18.29
CA PHE A 745 -21.80 48.47 19.28
C PHE A 745 -21.26 48.30 20.70
N TYR A 746 -21.01 47.07 21.15
CA TYR A 746 -20.53 46.76 22.50
C TYR A 746 -19.06 46.36 22.52
N GLY A 747 -18.26 46.95 23.41
CA GLY A 747 -16.94 46.42 23.76
C GLY A 747 -17.09 45.11 24.54
N ILE A 748 -17.66 45.18 25.73
CA ILE A 748 -18.07 44.01 26.53
C ILE A 748 -19.56 44.09 26.81
N ARG A 749 -20.29 42.96 26.76
CA ARG A 749 -21.74 42.93 27.02
C ARG A 749 -22.16 41.87 28.03
N VAL A 750 -23.05 42.25 28.92
CA VAL A 750 -23.80 41.34 29.79
C VAL A 750 -25.21 41.17 29.23
N LYS A 751 -25.64 39.93 28.96
CA LYS A 751 -26.96 39.61 28.36
C LYS A 751 -28.01 39.27 29.43
N ASP A 752 -29.19 38.80 29.01
CA ASP A 752 -30.35 38.60 29.87
C ASP A 752 -30.06 37.60 30.99
N TYR A 753 -30.43 37.96 32.22
CA TYR A 753 -30.28 37.15 33.43
C TYR A 753 -28.83 36.75 33.76
N ALA A 754 -27.84 37.41 33.15
CA ALA A 754 -26.43 37.12 33.34
C ALA A 754 -25.81 38.01 34.42
N ASN A 755 -24.83 37.48 35.15
CA ASN A 755 -24.01 38.23 36.08
C ASN A 755 -22.56 38.23 35.59
N MET A 756 -21.94 39.41 35.56
CA MET A 756 -20.54 39.57 35.20
C MET A 756 -19.79 40.32 36.30
N THR A 757 -18.78 39.70 36.89
CA THR A 757 -17.93 40.30 37.94
C THR A 757 -16.54 40.57 37.38
N PHE A 758 -16.00 41.77 37.55
CA PHE A 758 -14.61 42.12 37.25
C PHE A 758 -13.81 42.18 38.55
N GLU A 759 -12.74 41.40 38.64
CA GLU A 759 -11.90 41.26 39.83
C GLU A 759 -10.41 41.19 39.47
N GLY A 760 -9.51 41.27 40.45
CA GLY A 760 -8.06 41.24 40.25
C GLY A 760 -7.35 42.59 40.48
N ASP A 761 -6.10 42.67 40.05
CA ASP A 761 -5.14 43.76 40.33
C ASP A 761 -4.64 44.48 39.06
N GLY A 762 -5.22 44.14 37.92
CA GLY A 762 -4.83 44.68 36.61
C GLY A 762 -5.70 45.83 36.12
N SER A 763 -5.29 46.35 34.96
CA SER A 763 -6.03 47.37 34.21
C SER A 763 -6.74 46.75 32.99
N LEU A 764 -7.94 47.23 32.71
CA LEU A 764 -8.76 46.82 31.57
C LEU A 764 -9.34 48.06 30.87
N ASN A 765 -8.85 48.35 29.66
CA ASN A 765 -9.46 49.33 28.77
C ASN A 765 -10.50 48.63 27.88
N VAL A 766 -11.72 49.17 27.83
CA VAL A 766 -12.83 48.64 27.04
C VAL A 766 -13.39 49.73 26.15
N GLU A 767 -13.40 49.47 24.84
CA GLU A 767 -13.89 50.38 23.82
C GLU A 767 -14.94 49.68 22.95
N GLY A 768 -16.10 50.31 22.80
CA GLY A 768 -17.11 49.92 21.81
C GLY A 768 -17.59 51.15 21.04
N ALA A 769 -18.05 50.97 19.80
CA ALA A 769 -18.51 52.09 18.98
C ALA A 769 -19.73 52.80 19.61
N GLY A 770 -20.60 52.06 20.29
CA GLY A 770 -21.73 52.61 21.06
C GLY A 770 -21.41 52.67 22.55
N LEU A 771 -21.17 51.51 23.17
CA LEU A 771 -20.96 51.33 24.60
C LEU A 771 -19.64 50.60 24.85
N GLY A 772 -18.84 51.11 25.79
CA GLY A 772 -17.65 50.40 26.27
C GLY A 772 -18.08 49.12 26.99
N LEU A 773 -18.71 49.27 28.14
CA LEU A 773 -19.29 48.17 28.93
C LEU A 773 -20.82 48.24 28.92
N GLY A 774 -21.44 47.27 28.26
CA GLY A 774 -22.88 47.14 28.12
C GLY A 774 -23.51 46.35 29.26
N THR A 775 -24.31 47.01 30.09
CA THR A 775 -25.16 46.40 31.12
C THR A 775 -26.58 46.15 30.56
N TRP A 776 -26.66 45.58 29.35
CA TRP A 776 -27.91 45.42 28.59
C TRP A 776 -28.44 43.98 28.63
N GLY A 777 -29.03 43.63 29.77
CA GLY A 777 -29.69 42.35 30.04
C GLY A 777 -30.78 42.46 31.10
N ARG A 778 -31.94 41.82 30.86
CA ARG A 778 -33.03 41.73 31.84
C ARG A 778 -32.53 41.09 33.12
N ASN A 779 -32.65 41.77 34.27
CA ASN A 779 -32.17 41.26 35.57
C ASN A 779 -30.68 40.82 35.53
N SER A 780 -29.84 41.50 34.74
CA SER A 780 -28.40 41.26 34.78
C SER A 780 -27.72 42.11 35.85
N THR A 781 -26.61 41.63 36.41
CA THR A 781 -25.76 42.40 37.32
C THR A 781 -24.33 42.49 36.81
N THR A 782 -23.73 43.67 36.90
CA THR A 782 -22.32 43.90 36.63
C THR A 782 -21.65 44.41 37.91
N THR A 783 -20.63 43.69 38.38
CA THR A 783 -19.89 44.03 39.60
C THR A 783 -18.44 44.34 39.24
N ILE A 784 -17.88 45.41 39.79
CA ILE A 784 -16.46 45.76 39.66
C ILE A 784 -15.90 45.86 41.08
N GLN A 785 -14.88 45.07 41.38
CA GLN A 785 -14.36 44.90 42.74
C GLN A 785 -12.84 44.67 42.74
N ASP A 786 -12.28 44.30 43.89
CA ASP A 786 -10.85 44.14 44.15
C ASP A 786 -10.08 45.42 43.78
N ASP A 787 -8.92 45.32 43.14
CA ASP A 787 -8.04 46.44 42.80
C ASP A 787 -8.07 46.73 41.29
N VAL A 788 -9.16 46.39 40.60
CA VAL A 788 -9.28 46.53 39.13
C VAL A 788 -9.31 48.01 38.73
N GLU A 789 -8.48 48.37 37.75
CA GLU A 789 -8.56 49.66 37.06
C GLU A 789 -9.30 49.50 35.71
N LEU A 790 -10.59 49.80 35.70
CA LEU A 790 -11.42 49.72 34.49
C LEU A 790 -11.54 51.08 33.80
N THR A 791 -11.20 51.14 32.51
CA THR A 791 -11.53 52.29 31.65
C THR A 791 -12.55 51.86 30.61
N ALA A 792 -13.72 52.51 30.54
CA ALA A 792 -14.79 52.15 29.62
C ALA A 792 -15.20 53.34 28.74
N ARG A 793 -15.10 53.19 27.42
CA ARG A 793 -15.38 54.26 26.45
C ARG A 793 -16.34 53.78 25.37
N GLY A 794 -17.37 54.61 25.13
CA GLY A 794 -18.28 54.46 24.01
C GLY A 794 -18.81 55.82 23.56
N ALA A 795 -19.24 55.92 22.30
CA ALA A 795 -19.76 57.16 21.75
C ALA A 795 -21.13 57.55 22.32
N MET A 796 -21.90 56.56 22.79
CA MET A 796 -23.13 56.79 23.55
C MET A 796 -22.79 56.92 25.03
N TYR A 797 -22.37 55.82 25.66
CA TYR A 797 -21.99 55.80 27.07
C TYR A 797 -20.73 54.97 27.31
N GLY A 798 -19.98 55.29 28.36
CA GLY A 798 -18.85 54.47 28.79
C GLY A 798 -19.34 53.14 29.36
N ILE A 799 -20.28 53.23 30.31
CA ILE A 799 -20.97 52.09 30.91
C ILE A 799 -22.48 52.37 30.86
N GLY A 800 -23.27 51.40 30.41
CA GLY A 800 -24.71 51.59 30.34
C GLY A 800 -25.44 50.64 29.42
N SER A 801 -26.65 51.01 29.04
CA SER A 801 -27.50 50.23 28.13
C SER A 801 -28.16 51.12 27.06
N GLN A 802 -28.90 50.50 26.12
CA GLN A 802 -29.75 51.23 25.18
C GLN A 802 -31.09 51.50 25.87
N ASN A 803 -31.56 52.75 25.91
CA ASN A 803 -32.68 53.33 26.69
C ASN A 803 -34.00 52.51 26.74
N PHE A 804 -33.95 51.31 27.29
CA PHE A 804 -35.04 50.33 27.38
C PHE A 804 -35.08 49.81 28.82
N LYS A 805 -35.83 50.51 29.69
CA LYS A 805 -35.91 50.29 31.15
C LYS A 805 -35.89 48.81 31.59
N GLU A 806 -36.61 47.96 30.88
CA GLU A 806 -36.75 46.53 31.19
C GLU A 806 -35.46 45.71 31.01
N TYR A 807 -34.50 46.19 30.22
CA TYR A 807 -33.23 45.51 29.93
C TYR A 807 -32.03 46.15 30.63
N ASN A 808 -32.24 47.10 31.53
CA ASN A 808 -31.15 47.75 32.23
C ASN A 808 -30.66 46.83 33.35
N GLY A 809 -29.35 46.60 33.39
CA GLY A 809 -28.68 45.82 34.43
C GLY A 809 -28.26 46.66 35.65
N ASP A 810 -28.14 46.00 36.80
CA ASP A 810 -27.60 46.61 38.03
C ASP A 810 -26.08 46.74 37.90
N LEU A 811 -25.51 47.88 38.33
CA LEU A 811 -24.07 48.14 38.35
C LEU A 811 -23.61 48.33 39.80
N ILE A 812 -22.65 47.53 40.24
CA ILE A 812 -22.10 47.55 41.60
C ILE A 812 -20.60 47.82 41.51
N ILE A 813 -20.11 48.79 42.27
CA ILE A 813 -18.67 49.15 42.32
C ILE A 813 -18.21 49.09 43.76
N GLY A 814 -17.11 48.38 44.03
CA GLY A 814 -16.58 48.14 45.38
C GLY A 814 -15.08 47.77 45.39
N GLY A 815 -14.61 47.20 46.50
CA GLY A 815 -13.20 46.84 46.72
C GLY A 815 -12.30 48.06 46.96
N ASN A 816 -11.21 48.15 46.19
CA ASN A 816 -10.42 49.36 45.97
C ASN A 816 -10.34 49.69 44.46
N SER A 817 -11.37 49.29 43.69
CA SER A 817 -11.38 49.45 42.25
C SER A 817 -11.40 50.91 41.82
N VAL A 818 -10.95 51.16 40.59
CA VAL A 818 -10.98 52.48 39.96
C VAL A 818 -11.69 52.36 38.63
N VAL A 819 -12.79 53.08 38.46
CA VAL A 819 -13.62 53.06 37.24
C VAL A 819 -13.58 54.42 36.55
N ASN A 820 -13.05 54.44 35.33
CA ASN A 820 -12.97 55.60 34.45
C ASN A 820 -13.91 55.40 33.25
N ALA A 821 -15.13 55.93 33.31
CA ALA A 821 -16.13 55.80 32.26
C ALA A 821 -16.29 57.10 31.46
N SER A 822 -16.43 57.04 30.13
CA SER A 822 -16.77 58.25 29.35
C SER A 822 -18.10 58.88 29.79
N SER A 823 -19.03 58.07 30.29
CA SER A 823 -20.23 58.44 31.05
C SER A 823 -20.89 57.17 31.60
N ILE A 824 -21.77 57.30 32.60
CA ILE A 824 -22.57 56.18 33.14
C ILE A 824 -24.06 56.56 33.05
N SER A 825 -24.84 55.78 32.31
CA SER A 825 -26.24 56.11 32.01
C SER A 825 -27.06 54.85 31.70
N HIS A 826 -28.36 54.89 31.99
CA HIS A 826 -29.29 53.78 31.75
C HIS A 826 -28.82 52.45 32.39
N VAL A 827 -28.27 52.51 33.61
CA VAL A 827 -28.13 51.33 34.48
C VAL A 827 -29.36 51.23 35.37
N LYS A 828 -29.81 50.04 35.76
CA LYS A 828 -31.04 49.89 36.57
C LYS A 828 -30.86 50.43 37.98
N SER A 829 -29.71 50.18 38.58
CA SER A 829 -29.26 50.80 39.82
C SER A 829 -27.74 50.94 39.80
N LEU A 830 -27.21 52.06 40.28
CA LEU A 830 -25.77 52.23 40.53
C LEU A 830 -25.51 52.16 42.04
N THR A 831 -24.88 51.08 42.49
CA THR A 831 -24.52 50.86 43.90
C THR A 831 -23.03 51.07 44.11
N LEU A 832 -22.67 51.98 45.01
CA LEU A 832 -21.28 52.24 45.42
C LEU A 832 -21.05 51.66 46.81
N ASN A 833 -20.21 50.62 46.89
CA ASN A 833 -19.83 49.93 48.14
C ASN A 833 -18.44 50.37 48.60
N ASP A 834 -18.03 49.92 49.79
CA ASP A 834 -16.66 50.05 50.30
C ASP A 834 -16.09 51.48 50.33
N GLY A 835 -16.96 52.48 50.45
CA GLY A 835 -16.59 53.90 50.48
C GLY A 835 -16.28 54.51 49.10
N HIS A 836 -16.77 53.94 48.00
CA HIS A 836 -16.60 54.52 46.66
C HIS A 836 -17.43 55.79 46.47
N VAL A 837 -16.83 56.76 45.78
CA VAL A 837 -17.42 58.07 45.46
C VAL A 837 -17.14 58.46 44.02
N ILE A 838 -17.98 59.34 43.47
CA ILE A 838 -17.73 59.99 42.18
C ILE A 838 -16.80 61.18 42.42
N VAL A 839 -15.55 61.05 41.98
CA VAL A 839 -14.52 62.09 42.18
C VAL A 839 -14.45 63.06 41.00
N GLU A 840 -14.79 62.59 39.80
CA GLU A 840 -14.90 63.42 38.61
C GLU A 840 -16.16 63.08 37.80
N PRO A 841 -16.82 64.07 37.21
CA PRO A 841 -16.63 65.51 37.47
C PRO A 841 -17.17 65.91 38.85
N LYS A 842 -16.50 66.86 39.53
CA LYS A 842 -16.87 67.27 40.90
C LYS A 842 -18.32 67.76 40.97
N GLY A 843 -19.06 67.29 41.98
CA GLY A 843 -20.47 67.63 42.18
C GLY A 843 -21.45 66.79 41.38
N ALA A 844 -20.96 65.80 40.61
CA ALA A 844 -21.82 64.81 39.99
C ALA A 844 -22.52 63.95 41.05
N LYS A 845 -23.78 63.60 40.78
CA LYS A 845 -24.61 62.77 41.65
C LYS A 845 -25.25 61.65 40.84
N ILE A 846 -25.62 60.59 41.55
CA ILE A 846 -26.46 59.54 41.00
C ILE A 846 -27.89 60.08 40.99
N GLU A 847 -28.48 60.21 39.81
CA GLU A 847 -29.85 60.64 39.62
C GLU A 847 -30.62 59.57 38.84
N THR A 848 -31.84 59.29 39.26
CA THR A 848 -32.72 58.37 38.54
C THR A 848 -33.58 59.17 37.56
N ASP A 849 -33.40 58.96 36.24
CA ASP A 849 -34.23 59.57 35.20
C ASP A 849 -34.70 58.51 34.19
N ASN A 850 -35.89 58.70 33.60
CA ASN A 850 -36.59 58.03 32.49
C ASN A 850 -35.94 56.80 31.80
N GLY A 851 -35.36 55.88 32.55
CA GLY A 851 -34.51 54.84 32.02
C GLY A 851 -33.85 54.04 33.13
N GLY A 852 -33.28 54.70 34.13
CA GLY A 852 -32.54 54.09 35.22
C GLY A 852 -31.68 55.13 35.94
N ASP A 853 -30.72 54.68 36.73
CA ASP A 853 -29.72 55.54 37.34
C ASP A 853 -28.72 56.04 36.29
N GLU A 854 -28.36 57.31 36.42
CA GLU A 854 -27.37 58.01 35.62
C GLU A 854 -26.47 58.84 36.53
N VAL A 855 -25.25 59.10 36.10
CA VAL A 855 -24.37 60.05 36.79
C VAL A 855 -24.52 61.42 36.12
N ARG A 856 -24.98 62.42 36.86
CA ARG A 856 -25.35 63.75 36.34
C ARG A 856 -24.73 64.90 37.11
N ILE A 857 -24.55 66.04 36.43
CA ILE A 857 -24.35 67.36 37.05
C ILE A 857 -25.59 68.20 36.74
N GLY A 858 -26.47 68.35 37.74
CA GLY A 858 -27.80 68.93 37.51
C GLY A 858 -28.58 68.07 36.51
N GLU A 859 -29.28 68.69 35.56
CA GLU A 859 -30.08 67.95 34.56
C GLU A 859 -29.24 67.32 33.42
N ALA A 860 -27.92 67.54 33.39
CA ALA A 860 -27.05 67.08 32.31
C ALA A 860 -26.27 65.81 32.70
N LEU A 861 -26.14 64.89 31.75
CA LEU A 861 -25.28 63.71 31.90
C LEU A 861 -23.82 64.12 32.13
N ALA A 862 -23.19 63.52 33.14
CA ALA A 862 -21.78 63.72 33.42
C ALA A 862 -20.91 62.91 32.45
N TYR A 863 -19.85 63.55 31.95
CA TYR A 863 -18.86 62.92 31.09
C TYR A 863 -17.52 62.82 31.80
N ASN A 864 -16.73 61.80 31.45
CA ASN A 864 -15.48 61.42 32.12
C ASN A 864 -15.72 61.16 33.62
N VAL A 865 -16.66 60.26 33.90
CA VAL A 865 -17.01 59.84 35.24
C VAL A 865 -15.88 58.99 35.82
N VAL A 866 -15.32 59.43 36.94
CA VAL A 866 -14.32 58.67 37.69
C VAL A 866 -14.91 58.29 39.05
N ILE A 867 -14.93 56.99 39.32
CA ILE A 867 -15.37 56.42 40.59
C ILE A 867 -14.21 55.67 41.21
N LYS A 868 -13.89 55.98 42.45
CA LYS A 868 -12.86 55.30 43.24
C LYS A 868 -13.20 55.39 44.73
N LYS A 869 -12.53 54.58 45.54
CA LYS A 869 -12.61 54.66 46.99
C LYS A 869 -12.20 56.05 47.48
N ALA A 870 -13.01 56.64 48.36
CA ALA A 870 -12.65 57.89 49.03
C ALA A 870 -11.38 57.69 49.87
N PRO A 871 -10.49 58.70 49.98
CA PRO A 871 -9.37 58.65 50.90
C PRO A 871 -9.82 58.27 52.32
N ARG A 872 -9.03 57.45 53.04
CA ARG A 872 -9.31 57.18 54.46
C ARG A 872 -9.32 58.52 55.20
N GLY A 873 -10.39 58.80 55.93
CA GLY A 873 -10.58 60.08 56.62
C GLY A 873 -11.36 61.15 55.85
N ASP A 874 -11.70 60.93 54.58
CA ASP A 874 -12.68 61.74 53.83
C ASP A 874 -14.09 61.30 54.23
N VAL A 875 -14.62 61.93 55.28
CA VAL A 875 -15.90 61.58 55.90
C VAL A 875 -17.04 62.30 55.19
N ASN A 876 -16.80 63.48 54.65
CA ASN A 876 -17.80 64.26 53.95
C ASN A 876 -17.95 63.90 52.45
N LEU A 877 -17.07 63.01 51.95
CA LEU A 877 -17.05 62.46 50.59
C LEU A 877 -16.78 63.51 49.50
N ASP A 878 -16.06 64.59 49.83
CA ASP A 878 -15.72 65.67 48.89
C ASP A 878 -14.40 65.46 48.13
N SER A 879 -13.79 64.30 48.34
CA SER A 879 -12.52 63.83 47.77
C SER A 879 -11.27 64.46 48.38
N MET A 880 -11.37 65.24 49.45
CA MET A 880 -10.24 65.75 50.23
C MET A 880 -10.33 65.27 51.67
N VAL A 881 -9.17 65.11 52.34
CA VAL A 881 -9.12 64.91 53.78
C VAL A 881 -8.71 66.24 54.40
N ASP A 882 -9.68 66.98 54.92
CA ASP A 882 -9.46 68.29 55.52
C ASP A 882 -10.28 68.50 56.80
N ILE A 883 -10.25 69.73 57.33
CA ILE A 883 -10.90 70.02 58.61
C ILE A 883 -12.42 69.83 58.55
N ALA A 884 -13.04 69.91 57.37
CA ALA A 884 -14.46 69.67 57.19
C ALA A 884 -14.82 68.20 57.47
N ASP A 885 -13.91 67.25 57.22
CA ASP A 885 -14.10 65.85 57.59
C ASP A 885 -14.09 65.66 59.11
N ALA A 886 -13.13 66.28 59.79
CA ALA A 886 -13.06 66.24 61.25
C ALA A 886 -14.31 66.87 61.88
N VAL A 887 -14.81 67.98 61.32
CA VAL A 887 -16.10 68.58 61.74
C VAL A 887 -17.27 67.63 61.48
N THR A 888 -17.23 66.89 60.37
CA THR A 888 -18.28 65.91 60.03
C THR A 888 -18.30 64.74 61.02
N VAL A 889 -17.13 64.23 61.44
CA VAL A 889 -17.04 63.24 62.54
C VAL A 889 -17.59 63.81 63.84
N LEU A 890 -17.24 65.06 64.20
CA LEU A 890 -17.75 65.71 65.41
C LEU A 890 -19.28 65.81 65.41
N ASN A 891 -19.87 66.18 64.27
CA ASN A 891 -21.32 66.25 64.10
C ASN A 891 -21.97 64.86 64.19
N ALA A 892 -21.30 63.83 63.65
CA ALA A 892 -21.75 62.44 63.77
C ALA A 892 -21.72 61.93 65.22
N MET A 893 -20.66 62.25 65.97
CA MET A 893 -20.55 61.97 67.41
C MET A 893 -21.65 62.67 68.24
N ALA A 894 -22.07 63.87 67.82
CA ALA A 894 -23.16 64.62 68.45
C ALA A 894 -24.56 64.07 68.09
N GLY A 895 -24.64 63.06 67.22
CA GLY A 895 -25.90 62.48 66.73
C GLY A 895 -26.64 63.35 65.71
N GLU A 896 -25.97 64.36 65.13
CA GLU A 896 -26.57 65.28 64.16
C GLU A 896 -26.62 64.71 62.74
N GLN A 897 -25.74 63.75 62.41
CA GLN A 897 -25.73 63.00 61.15
C GLN A 897 -25.27 61.55 61.35
N VAL A 898 -25.96 60.58 60.75
CA VAL A 898 -25.54 59.16 60.76
C VAL A 898 -24.82 58.86 59.45
N LEU A 899 -23.49 58.91 59.48
CA LEU A 899 -22.63 58.61 58.35
C LEU A 899 -21.79 57.37 58.68
N GLY A 900 -22.00 56.28 57.94
CA GLY A 900 -21.34 54.99 58.20
C GLY A 900 -19.82 54.98 58.00
N ASN A 901 -19.28 56.01 57.34
CA ASN A 901 -17.84 56.23 57.13
C ASN A 901 -17.21 57.17 58.19
N ALA A 902 -17.97 57.61 59.20
CA ALA A 902 -17.45 58.44 60.29
C ALA A 902 -16.68 57.65 61.37
N ASP A 903 -16.79 56.32 61.37
CA ASP A 903 -15.90 55.40 62.09
C ASP A 903 -14.64 55.18 61.25
N VAL A 904 -13.70 56.11 61.37
CA VAL A 904 -12.48 56.19 60.54
C VAL A 904 -11.40 55.24 61.04
N ASN A 905 -11.42 54.89 62.33
CA ASN A 905 -10.49 53.95 62.95
C ASN A 905 -10.94 52.47 62.78
N GLY A 906 -12.22 52.22 62.49
CA GLY A 906 -12.79 50.92 62.21
C GLY A 906 -13.07 50.07 63.45
N ASP A 907 -13.22 50.68 64.63
CA ASP A 907 -13.45 49.97 65.90
C ASP A 907 -14.93 49.66 66.19
N GLY A 908 -15.84 50.14 65.33
CA GLY A 908 -17.27 49.93 65.42
C GLY A 908 -18.01 51.00 66.23
N THR A 909 -17.32 52.04 66.72
CA THR A 909 -17.91 53.14 67.48
C THR A 909 -17.45 54.51 66.99
N ILE A 910 -18.39 55.36 66.56
CA ILE A 910 -18.08 56.74 66.16
C ILE A 910 -17.76 57.56 67.42
N ASP A 911 -16.49 57.81 67.70
CA ASP A 911 -16.03 58.51 68.90
C ASP A 911 -14.85 59.48 68.67
N ILE A 912 -14.25 59.97 69.75
CA ILE A 912 -13.16 60.95 69.67
C ILE A 912 -11.90 60.37 69.01
N ALA A 913 -11.71 59.05 69.05
CA ALA A 913 -10.61 58.37 68.38
C ALA A 913 -10.74 58.47 66.86
N ASP A 914 -11.94 58.50 66.30
CA ASP A 914 -12.16 58.75 64.86
C ASP A 914 -11.79 60.18 64.48
N PHE A 915 -12.23 61.15 65.28
CA PHE A 915 -11.90 62.56 65.08
C PHE A 915 -10.38 62.78 65.11
N VAL A 916 -9.70 62.18 66.09
CA VAL A 916 -8.24 62.20 66.20
C VAL A 916 -7.59 61.47 65.01
N THR A 917 -8.17 60.36 64.55
CA THR A 917 -7.67 59.64 63.37
C THR A 917 -7.71 60.51 62.12
N VAL A 918 -8.80 61.26 61.88
CA VAL A 918 -8.87 62.23 60.77
C VAL A 918 -7.78 63.30 60.90
N LEU A 919 -7.59 63.89 62.08
CA LEU A 919 -6.55 64.89 62.30
C LEU A 919 -5.14 64.36 62.07
N ASN A 920 -4.87 63.11 62.48
CA ASN A 920 -3.57 62.46 62.26
C ASN A 920 -3.33 62.23 60.77
N ILE A 921 -4.35 61.77 60.03
CA ILE A 921 -4.29 61.62 58.57
C ILE A 921 -4.03 62.99 57.90
N MET A 922 -4.72 64.06 58.32
CA MET A 922 -4.48 65.42 57.82
C MET A 922 -3.06 65.93 58.10
N ALA A 923 -2.47 65.52 59.23
CA ALA A 923 -1.10 65.89 59.62
C ALA A 923 -0.02 65.06 58.88
N GLY A 924 -0.41 64.06 58.10
CA GLY A 924 0.50 63.15 57.40
C GLY A 924 1.14 62.09 58.31
N GLU A 925 0.55 61.82 59.47
CA GLU A 925 0.97 60.71 60.34
C GLU A 925 0.28 59.43 59.85
N GLU A 926 1.02 58.52 59.18
CA GLU A 926 0.50 57.19 58.82
C GLU A 926 0.26 56.37 60.11
N ILE A 927 -1.01 56.02 60.40
CA ILE A 927 -1.42 55.06 61.43
C ILE A 927 -2.19 53.91 60.80
#